data_AF-F7JRK3-F1
#
_entry.id   AF-F7JRK3-F1
#
_cell.length_a   1.000
_cell.length_b   1.000
_cell.length_c   1.000
_cell.angle_alpha   90.00
_cell.angle_beta   90.00
_cell.angle_gamma   90.00
#
_symmetry.space_group_name_H-M   'P 1'
#
loop_
_entity.id
_entity.type
_entity.pdbx_description
1 polymer ?
#
loop_
_entity_poly.entity_id
_entity_poly.type
_entity_poly.pdbx_seq_one_letter_code
_entity_poly.pdbx_strand_id
1 'polypeptide(L)'
;MNNLKQLRDRLQTNYGDCHISYVPGQLTVKFGKGTILADGIRTEFQEDGQPIQEVTIANDDDLYEQMEAFLLYLKEGGAAAAQPESDKLRRNPTYRSASEALQKNGKRLLFALGTLEVLIFLSALFFGGSTLHYILFLLVPSLAMIPISWIQRACIKKHWICPHCQNALPISGTRFSPAIQYVAHCPCCKNNLETEAIPEPYAESQTDSQSGSDSEQDAESGSFSQEEPSFGTESAAESSAPLPTAFPKARGKWACRISGLLLLLYLAVIVLFFVTSVSEIPLVNLITGVCLHIPVVILVVALFICGMPHLSEFTRPQAVIRERPSILIVGFIGWVFGIALIFMAFAVCAVPPLDLVLVLVLYAAGLAFFLCGIWALLAVKNRALFLYENGNVRYLTSFGRLKEFSAKEIASIRLSVNGSVQFLNADGRKLFSVEKNMQSMDALVNWIETHDISFGLTKQMEEKVIQDAGIVEPKQWREEYRSWMHDHIKPIRFGLILTVLFLLIGSVLPFILYIRTDFKFSSTVYLSALSPLPLLIYILIFAPVINLNGKPKGATKEWISMHANLSAPLLLIPGLWLIAMFFYGFNDVVLTVVDFGKFLVLWLVICALFGILYFFRTPKRLRGEGSFIFLILLLLFSYPMAYGLNLALCTPAEHYPAEIVSQEIEQDEDEDSPDYVLTVRLEDGTETDIEVVEELYQLAYFDAELVVCERKSVFGIRMVDLHLSDFGEMGE
;
A
#
# COMPACT_ATOMS: atom_id res chain seq x y z
N MET A 1 -12.33 -25.96 -52.91
CA MET A 1 -13.21 -27.11 -52.61
C MET A 1 -12.39 -28.06 -51.78
N ASN A 2 -12.89 -28.37 -50.60
CA ASN A 2 -12.15 -29.13 -49.60
C ASN A 2 -12.08 -30.62 -49.96
N ASN A 3 -10.97 -31.28 -49.63
CA ASN A 3 -10.81 -32.70 -49.89
C ASN A 3 -11.47 -33.53 -48.78
N LEU A 4 -12.80 -33.61 -48.82
CA LEU A 4 -13.62 -34.32 -47.84
C LEU A 4 -13.23 -35.79 -47.63
N LYS A 5 -12.63 -36.44 -48.64
CA LYS A 5 -12.15 -37.82 -48.53
C LYS A 5 -10.94 -37.94 -47.60
N GLN A 6 -10.00 -37.00 -47.71
CA GLN A 6 -8.81 -36.92 -46.88
C GLN A 6 -9.15 -36.52 -45.43
N LEU A 7 -10.07 -35.57 -45.25
CA LEU A 7 -10.61 -35.18 -43.95
C LEU A 7 -11.27 -36.38 -43.24
N ARG A 8 -12.07 -37.15 -43.97
CA ARG A 8 -12.70 -38.37 -43.44
C ARG A 8 -11.67 -39.40 -42.98
N ASP A 9 -10.61 -39.65 -43.76
CA ASP A 9 -9.57 -40.62 -43.38
C ASP A 9 -8.79 -40.17 -42.12
N ARG A 10 -8.52 -38.86 -41.98
CA ARG A 10 -7.90 -38.28 -40.78
C ARG A 10 -8.81 -38.37 -39.55
N LEU A 11 -10.08 -37.98 -39.68
CA LEU A 11 -11.05 -38.06 -38.59
C LEU A 11 -11.31 -39.52 -38.17
N GLN A 12 -11.38 -40.45 -39.11
CA GLN A 12 -11.53 -41.88 -38.80
C GLN A 12 -10.34 -42.44 -38.00
N THR A 13 -9.15 -41.88 -38.21
CA THR A 13 -7.92 -42.30 -37.52
C THR A 13 -7.86 -41.75 -36.09
N ASN A 14 -8.21 -40.47 -35.89
CA ASN A 14 -8.06 -39.79 -34.60
C ASN A 14 -9.33 -39.85 -33.73
N TYR A 15 -10.52 -40.00 -34.34
CA TYR A 15 -11.84 -39.96 -33.72
C TYR A 15 -12.68 -41.19 -34.13
N GLY A 16 -12.10 -42.38 -33.96
CA GLY A 16 -12.75 -43.66 -34.31
C GLY A 16 -13.99 -44.00 -33.47
N ASP A 17 -14.27 -43.23 -32.42
CA ASP A 17 -15.46 -43.28 -31.58
C ASP A 17 -16.65 -42.50 -32.18
N CYS A 18 -16.42 -41.68 -33.20
CA CYS A 18 -17.45 -40.91 -33.88
C CYS A 18 -18.08 -41.71 -35.05
N HIS A 19 -19.38 -41.53 -35.28
CA HIS A 19 -20.03 -42.11 -36.46
C HIS A 19 -19.79 -41.21 -37.68
N ILE A 20 -18.81 -41.57 -38.50
CA ILE A 20 -18.42 -40.83 -39.69
C ILE A 20 -18.99 -41.52 -40.94
N SER A 21 -19.75 -40.78 -41.74
CA SER A 21 -20.29 -41.26 -43.03
C SER A 21 -19.91 -40.31 -44.15
N TYR A 22 -19.49 -40.87 -45.29
CA TYR A 22 -19.07 -40.10 -46.45
C TYR A 22 -19.81 -40.55 -47.70
N VAL A 23 -20.40 -39.59 -48.39
CA VAL A 23 -20.98 -39.73 -49.73
C VAL A 23 -20.17 -38.80 -50.64
N PRO A 24 -19.93 -39.11 -51.93
CA PRO A 24 -19.21 -38.21 -52.81
C PRO A 24 -19.82 -36.80 -52.80
N GLY A 25 -19.06 -35.82 -52.29
CA GLY A 25 -19.50 -34.43 -52.13
C GLY A 25 -20.13 -34.07 -50.77
N GLN A 26 -20.26 -35.01 -49.82
CA GLN A 26 -20.80 -34.73 -48.50
C GLN A 26 -20.15 -35.60 -47.40
N LEU A 27 -19.66 -34.98 -46.34
CA LEU A 27 -19.12 -35.61 -45.15
C LEU A 27 -20.04 -35.31 -43.96
N THR A 28 -20.50 -36.36 -43.27
CA THR A 28 -21.30 -36.25 -42.05
C THR A 28 -20.58 -36.91 -40.90
N VAL A 29 -20.37 -36.18 -39.81
CA VAL A 29 -19.76 -36.69 -38.57
C VAL A 29 -20.77 -36.55 -37.45
N LYS A 30 -21.05 -37.63 -36.72
CA LYS A 30 -21.96 -37.62 -35.57
C LYS A 30 -21.25 -38.07 -34.30
N PHE A 31 -21.42 -37.29 -33.23
CA PHE A 31 -20.91 -37.62 -31.91
C PHE A 31 -21.88 -37.12 -30.83
N GLY A 32 -22.43 -38.03 -30.03
CA GLY A 32 -23.44 -37.69 -29.03
C GLY A 32 -24.66 -37.00 -29.64
N LYS A 33 -24.95 -35.78 -29.16
CA LYS A 33 -26.01 -34.89 -29.66
C LYS A 33 -25.57 -33.98 -30.81
N GLY A 34 -24.29 -34.00 -31.18
CA GLY A 34 -23.72 -33.14 -32.19
C GLY A 34 -23.62 -33.81 -33.57
N THR A 35 -23.85 -33.03 -34.64
CA THR A 35 -23.71 -33.44 -36.03
C THR A 35 -22.93 -32.37 -36.82
N ILE A 36 -21.91 -32.77 -37.56
CA ILE A 36 -21.18 -31.92 -38.52
C ILE A 36 -21.58 -32.35 -39.93
N LEU A 37 -21.96 -31.40 -40.79
CA LEU A 37 -22.33 -31.62 -42.18
C LEU A 37 -21.43 -30.75 -43.07
N ALA A 38 -20.55 -31.35 -43.86
CA ALA A 38 -19.68 -30.62 -44.78
C ALA A 38 -19.96 -31.01 -46.24
N ASP A 39 -20.24 -30.04 -47.12
CA ASP A 39 -20.55 -30.23 -48.55
C ASP A 39 -19.36 -29.89 -49.49
N GLY A 40 -18.19 -29.60 -48.90
CA GLY A 40 -16.95 -29.28 -49.62
C GLY A 40 -16.76 -27.79 -49.92
N ILE A 41 -17.78 -26.98 -49.64
CA ILE A 41 -17.74 -25.51 -49.67
C ILE A 41 -18.16 -24.95 -48.30
N ARG A 42 -19.23 -25.50 -47.71
CA ARG A 42 -19.79 -25.11 -46.43
C ARG A 42 -19.79 -26.27 -45.45
N THR A 43 -19.59 -25.93 -44.19
CA THR A 43 -19.65 -26.86 -43.07
C THR A 43 -20.60 -26.31 -42.00
N GLU A 44 -21.59 -27.11 -41.63
CA GLU A 44 -22.59 -26.79 -40.63
C GLU A 44 -22.37 -27.66 -39.39
N PHE A 45 -22.29 -27.02 -38.23
CA PHE A 45 -22.14 -27.63 -36.92
C PHE A 45 -23.48 -27.56 -36.19
N GLN A 46 -24.04 -28.71 -35.83
CA GLN A 46 -25.34 -28.82 -35.17
C GLN A 46 -25.21 -29.49 -33.80
N GLU A 47 -26.00 -29.08 -32.82
CA GLU A 47 -26.21 -29.76 -31.52
C GLU A 47 -27.72 -29.86 -31.27
N ASP A 48 -28.19 -31.04 -30.87
CA ASP A 48 -29.63 -31.33 -30.70
C ASP A 48 -30.48 -31.03 -31.95
N GLY A 49 -29.86 -31.10 -33.14
CA GLY A 49 -30.52 -30.89 -34.43
C GLY A 49 -30.74 -29.42 -34.82
N GLN A 50 -30.19 -28.47 -34.05
CA GLN A 50 -30.18 -27.04 -34.37
C GLN A 50 -28.77 -26.61 -34.84
N PRO A 51 -28.65 -25.72 -35.85
CA PRO A 51 -27.37 -25.17 -36.26
C PRO A 51 -26.81 -24.23 -35.19
N ILE A 52 -25.59 -24.52 -34.71
CA ILE A 52 -24.82 -23.64 -33.82
C ILE A 52 -23.94 -22.71 -34.65
N GLN A 53 -23.31 -23.25 -35.69
CA GLN A 53 -22.31 -22.53 -36.46
C GLN A 53 -22.31 -23.01 -37.90
N GLU A 54 -22.28 -22.08 -38.86
CA GLU A 54 -22.06 -22.36 -40.28
C GLU A 54 -20.78 -21.66 -40.72
N VAL A 55 -19.84 -22.41 -41.29
CA VAL A 55 -18.53 -21.89 -41.66
C VAL A 55 -18.18 -22.26 -43.09
N THR A 56 -17.58 -21.30 -43.81
CA THR A 56 -17.03 -21.48 -45.16
C THR A 56 -15.51 -21.36 -45.09
N ILE A 57 -14.81 -22.47 -44.83
CA ILE A 57 -13.34 -22.51 -44.80
C ILE A 57 -12.82 -23.15 -46.08
N ALA A 58 -11.84 -22.50 -46.73
CA ALA A 58 -11.25 -22.98 -47.98
C ALA A 58 -10.01 -23.88 -47.79
N ASN A 59 -9.43 -23.92 -46.59
CA ASN A 59 -8.25 -24.71 -46.25
C ASN A 59 -8.67 -25.99 -45.51
N ASP A 60 -8.18 -27.13 -45.99
CA ASP A 60 -8.49 -28.44 -45.40
C ASP A 60 -7.96 -28.57 -43.96
N ASP A 61 -6.82 -27.94 -43.62
CA ASP A 61 -6.24 -28.03 -42.27
C ASP A 61 -7.05 -27.19 -41.26
N ASP A 62 -7.37 -25.94 -41.59
CA ASP A 62 -8.17 -25.07 -40.72
C ASP A 62 -9.59 -25.63 -40.51
N LEU A 63 -10.16 -26.26 -41.55
CA LEU A 63 -11.45 -26.93 -41.42
C LEU A 63 -11.35 -28.16 -40.50
N TYR A 64 -10.26 -28.92 -40.59
CA TYR A 64 -10.01 -30.04 -39.68
C TYR A 64 -9.92 -29.58 -38.23
N GLU A 65 -9.17 -28.50 -37.95
CA GLU A 65 -9.03 -27.93 -36.61
C GLU A 65 -10.38 -27.47 -36.02
N GLN A 66 -11.24 -26.83 -36.81
CA GLN A 66 -12.58 -26.49 -36.34
C GLN A 66 -13.47 -27.71 -36.08
N MET A 67 -13.40 -28.73 -36.95
CA MET A 67 -14.10 -29.99 -36.72
C MET A 67 -13.61 -30.67 -35.44
N GLU A 68 -12.31 -30.59 -35.17
CA GLU A 68 -11.67 -31.12 -33.97
C GLU A 68 -12.12 -30.37 -32.70
N ALA A 69 -12.09 -29.04 -32.74
CA ALA A 69 -12.53 -28.18 -31.64
C ALA A 69 -14.00 -28.43 -31.28
N PHE A 70 -14.88 -28.57 -32.26
CA PHE A 70 -16.28 -28.89 -32.02
C PHE A 70 -16.47 -30.30 -31.43
N LEU A 71 -15.70 -31.28 -31.90
CA LEU A 71 -15.74 -32.64 -31.32
C LEU A 71 -15.22 -32.68 -29.88
N LEU A 72 -14.21 -31.86 -29.55
CA LEU A 72 -13.71 -31.68 -28.19
C LEU A 72 -14.75 -31.00 -27.29
N TYR A 73 -15.37 -29.92 -27.76
CA TYR A 73 -16.48 -29.24 -27.10
C TYR A 73 -17.63 -30.22 -26.75
N LEU A 74 -18.00 -31.11 -27.67
CA LEU A 74 -19.02 -32.14 -27.42
C LEU A 74 -18.55 -33.22 -26.44
N LYS A 75 -17.25 -33.58 -26.46
CA LYS A 75 -16.65 -34.52 -25.48
C LYS A 75 -16.64 -33.95 -24.07
N GLU A 76 -16.52 -32.63 -23.93
CA GLU A 76 -16.52 -31.92 -22.65
C GLU A 76 -17.92 -31.67 -22.08
N GLY A 77 -18.98 -32.03 -22.80
CA GLY A 77 -20.37 -31.94 -22.33
C GLY A 77 -21.21 -30.84 -23.00
N GLY A 78 -20.68 -30.21 -24.06
CA GLY A 78 -21.42 -29.27 -24.89
C GLY A 78 -21.93 -28.05 -24.13
N ALA A 79 -23.13 -27.57 -24.49
CA ALA A 79 -23.71 -26.34 -23.93
C ALA A 79 -23.96 -26.42 -22.41
N ALA A 80 -24.02 -27.62 -21.84
CA ALA A 80 -24.16 -27.81 -20.39
C ALA A 80 -22.85 -27.57 -19.62
N ALA A 81 -21.70 -27.78 -20.26
CA ALA A 81 -20.38 -27.54 -19.66
C ALA A 81 -19.96 -26.06 -19.76
N ALA A 82 -20.36 -25.37 -20.82
CA ALA A 82 -20.03 -23.98 -21.12
C ALA A 82 -20.81 -22.91 -20.29
N GLN A 83 -21.68 -23.32 -19.36
CA GLN A 83 -22.42 -22.37 -18.52
C GLN A 83 -21.51 -21.74 -17.44
N PRO A 84 -21.67 -20.42 -17.16
CA PRO A 84 -20.84 -19.69 -16.21
C PRO A 84 -20.89 -20.32 -14.82
N GLU A 85 -19.76 -20.31 -14.11
CA GLU A 85 -19.59 -21.00 -12.83
C GLU A 85 -20.61 -20.50 -11.78
N SER A 86 -20.96 -19.22 -11.84
CA SER A 86 -21.99 -18.57 -11.01
C SER A 86 -23.38 -19.23 -11.11
N ASP A 87 -23.79 -19.68 -12.30
CA ASP A 87 -25.09 -20.33 -12.53
C ASP A 87 -25.12 -21.79 -12.06
N LYS A 88 -23.97 -22.46 -12.05
CA LYS A 88 -23.82 -23.81 -11.48
C LYS A 88 -23.94 -23.72 -9.95
N LEU A 89 -23.24 -22.76 -9.33
CA LEU A 89 -23.31 -22.49 -7.89
C LEU A 89 -24.74 -22.16 -7.42
N ARG A 90 -25.50 -21.38 -8.21
CA ARG A 90 -26.89 -21.03 -7.90
C ARG A 90 -27.85 -22.22 -7.89
N ARG A 91 -27.61 -23.26 -8.68
CA ARG A 91 -28.52 -24.42 -8.80
C ARG A 91 -28.44 -25.42 -7.66
N ASN A 92 -27.40 -25.34 -6.83
CA ASN A 92 -27.21 -26.22 -5.67
C ASN A 92 -27.77 -25.57 -4.37
N PRO A 93 -28.94 -25.99 -3.85
CA PRO A 93 -29.53 -25.42 -2.64
C PRO A 93 -28.70 -25.69 -1.38
N THR A 94 -27.92 -26.78 -1.36
CA THR A 94 -27.01 -27.10 -0.24
C THR A 94 -25.86 -26.09 -0.20
N TYR A 95 -25.33 -25.73 -1.38
CA TYR A 95 -24.28 -24.73 -1.51
C TYR A 95 -24.79 -23.34 -1.10
N ARG A 96 -25.99 -22.97 -1.58
CA ARG A 96 -26.62 -21.71 -1.23
C ARG A 96 -26.83 -21.56 0.27
N SER A 97 -27.42 -22.57 0.91
CA SER A 97 -27.65 -22.60 2.36
C SER A 97 -26.33 -22.49 3.15
N ALA A 98 -25.30 -23.22 2.74
CA ALA A 98 -23.99 -23.16 3.37
C ALA A 98 -23.31 -21.79 3.18
N SER A 99 -23.38 -21.22 1.98
CA SER A 99 -22.82 -19.91 1.64
C SER A 99 -23.53 -18.77 2.38
N GLU A 100 -24.86 -18.75 2.39
CA GLU A 100 -25.67 -17.77 3.12
C GLU A 100 -25.38 -17.83 4.63
N ALA A 101 -25.26 -19.03 5.20
CA ALA A 101 -24.90 -19.20 6.61
C ALA A 101 -23.48 -18.69 6.91
N LEU A 102 -22.53 -18.94 6.01
CA LEU A 102 -21.15 -18.46 6.12
C LEU A 102 -21.10 -16.92 6.06
N GLN A 103 -21.81 -16.32 5.09
CA GLN A 103 -21.89 -14.87 4.93
C GLN A 103 -22.59 -14.20 6.12
N LYS A 104 -23.72 -14.76 6.60
CA LYS A 104 -24.47 -14.20 7.73
C LYS A 104 -23.66 -14.22 9.03
N ASN A 105 -22.99 -15.33 9.33
CA ASN A 105 -22.19 -15.46 10.54
C ASN A 105 -20.84 -14.73 10.43
N GLY A 106 -20.24 -14.71 9.23
CA GLY A 106 -19.06 -13.91 8.92
C GLY A 106 -19.32 -12.41 9.11
N LYS A 107 -20.42 -11.89 8.55
CA LYS A 107 -20.84 -10.49 8.75
C LYS A 107 -21.02 -10.15 10.23
N ARG A 108 -21.72 -10.99 11.00
CA ARG A 108 -21.91 -10.77 12.46
C ARG A 108 -20.59 -10.72 13.22
N LEU A 109 -19.65 -11.59 12.89
CA LEU A 109 -18.33 -11.61 13.52
C LEU A 109 -17.51 -10.36 13.14
N LEU A 110 -17.48 -9.98 11.87
CA LEU A 110 -16.79 -8.77 11.40
C LEU A 110 -17.36 -7.51 12.07
N PHE A 111 -18.68 -7.42 12.23
CA PHE A 111 -19.30 -6.33 12.98
C PHE A 111 -18.88 -6.34 14.46
N ALA A 112 -18.85 -7.50 15.11
CA ALA A 112 -18.44 -7.61 16.51
C ALA A 112 -16.96 -7.24 16.71
N LEU A 113 -16.07 -7.70 15.82
CA LEU A 113 -14.64 -7.39 15.84
C LEU A 113 -14.39 -5.91 15.55
N GLY A 114 -15.04 -5.34 14.53
CA GLY A 114 -14.95 -3.92 14.23
C GLY A 114 -15.49 -3.05 15.36
N THR A 115 -16.58 -3.47 16.02
CA THR A 115 -17.10 -2.77 17.20
C THR A 115 -16.11 -2.84 18.37
N LEU A 116 -15.50 -4.01 18.61
CA LEU A 116 -14.49 -4.19 19.65
C LEU A 116 -13.24 -3.33 19.38
N GLU A 117 -12.78 -3.28 18.14
CA GLU A 117 -11.63 -2.48 17.71
C GLU A 117 -11.90 -0.98 17.87
N VAL A 118 -13.10 -0.53 17.48
CA VAL A 118 -13.56 0.84 17.73
C VAL A 118 -13.66 1.14 19.22
N LEU A 119 -14.13 0.20 20.06
CA LEU A 119 -14.19 0.39 21.51
C LEU A 119 -12.80 0.43 22.16
N ILE A 120 -11.83 -0.35 21.69
CA ILE A 120 -10.42 -0.31 22.12
C ILE A 120 -9.77 1.02 21.70
N PHE A 121 -10.10 1.50 20.51
CA PHE A 121 -9.65 2.79 20.02
C PHE A 121 -10.27 3.96 20.82
N LEU A 122 -11.57 3.89 21.10
CA LEU A 122 -12.28 4.87 21.93
C LEU A 122 -11.79 4.85 23.37
N SER A 123 -11.50 3.69 23.96
CA SER A 123 -10.93 3.61 25.31
C SER A 123 -9.52 4.23 25.37
N ALA A 124 -8.70 4.04 24.33
CA ALA A 124 -7.42 4.73 24.19
C ALA A 124 -7.57 6.26 24.10
N LEU A 125 -8.64 6.75 23.45
CA LEU A 125 -8.99 8.17 23.36
C LEU A 125 -9.43 8.76 24.71
N PHE A 126 -10.28 8.06 25.46
CA PHE A 126 -10.86 8.57 26.70
C PHE A 126 -9.92 8.48 27.91
N PHE A 127 -9.05 7.46 27.97
CA PHE A 127 -8.21 7.20 29.15
C PHE A 127 -6.72 7.53 28.94
N GLY A 128 -6.34 8.17 27.82
CA GLY A 128 -4.97 8.59 27.56
C GLY A 128 -4.04 7.41 27.23
N GLY A 129 -4.36 6.73 26.14
CA GLY A 129 -3.84 5.40 25.73
C GLY A 129 -2.38 5.10 26.07
N SER A 130 -2.20 3.97 26.77
CA SER A 130 -0.90 3.33 26.99
C SER A 130 -0.43 2.57 25.75
N THR A 131 0.86 2.24 25.66
CA THR A 131 1.44 1.42 24.58
C THR A 131 0.68 0.12 24.34
N LEU A 132 0.07 -0.45 25.39
CA LEU A 132 -0.72 -1.68 25.33
C LEU A 132 -2.00 -1.52 24.50
N HIS A 133 -2.63 -0.33 24.47
CA HIS A 133 -3.81 -0.08 23.65
C HIS A 133 -3.50 -0.09 22.15
N TYR A 134 -2.33 0.47 21.77
CA TYR A 134 -1.87 0.46 20.38
C TYR A 134 -1.44 -0.95 19.94
N ILE A 135 -0.79 -1.70 20.83
CA ILE A 135 -0.48 -3.11 20.60
C ILE A 135 -1.77 -3.92 20.42
N LEU A 136 -2.79 -3.68 21.26
CA LEU A 136 -4.07 -4.39 21.16
C LEU A 136 -4.82 -4.04 19.87
N PHE A 137 -4.85 -2.76 19.48
CA PHE A 137 -5.42 -2.31 18.20
C PHE A 137 -4.75 -2.99 17.00
N LEU A 138 -3.42 -3.11 17.01
CA LEU A 138 -2.68 -3.78 15.93
C LEU A 138 -2.84 -5.31 15.94
N LEU A 139 -3.05 -5.93 17.11
CA LEU A 139 -3.15 -7.39 17.22
C LEU A 139 -4.57 -7.92 16.94
N VAL A 140 -5.62 -7.12 17.11
CA VAL A 140 -7.02 -7.56 16.92
C VAL A 140 -7.27 -8.11 15.49
N PRO A 141 -6.83 -7.44 14.41
CA PRO A 141 -6.98 -7.99 13.05
C PRO A 141 -6.22 -9.31 12.85
N SER A 142 -5.02 -9.46 13.42
CA SER A 142 -4.23 -10.69 13.31
C SER A 142 -4.81 -11.85 14.11
N LEU A 143 -5.39 -11.57 15.29
CA LEU A 143 -6.02 -12.57 16.15
C LEU A 143 -7.43 -12.95 15.66
N ALA A 144 -8.07 -12.11 14.84
CA ALA A 144 -9.38 -12.36 14.24
C ALA A 144 -9.43 -13.61 13.34
N MET A 145 -8.28 -14.05 12.81
CA MET A 145 -8.19 -15.27 11.99
C MET A 145 -8.64 -16.54 12.74
N ILE A 146 -8.47 -16.59 14.06
CA ILE A 146 -8.84 -17.74 14.90
C ILE A 146 -10.37 -17.91 14.99
N PRO A 147 -11.15 -16.90 15.44
CA PRO A 147 -12.61 -17.02 15.48
C PRO A 147 -13.24 -17.12 14.09
N ILE A 148 -12.65 -16.50 13.05
CA ILE A 148 -13.08 -16.66 11.65
C ILE A 148 -13.00 -18.14 11.24
N SER A 149 -11.83 -18.76 11.43
CA SER A 149 -11.62 -20.18 11.10
C SER A 149 -12.56 -21.11 11.87
N TRP A 150 -12.82 -20.82 13.15
CA TRP A 150 -13.73 -21.61 13.97
C TRP A 150 -15.19 -21.52 13.50
N ILE A 151 -15.68 -20.32 13.18
CA ILE A 151 -17.03 -20.10 12.67
C ILE A 151 -17.21 -20.72 11.28
N GLN A 152 -16.22 -20.59 10.40
CA GLN A 152 -16.25 -21.23 9.08
C GLN A 152 -16.40 -22.75 9.20
N ARG A 153 -15.58 -23.40 10.05
CA ARG A 153 -15.67 -24.84 10.31
C ARG A 153 -17.01 -25.25 10.88
N ALA A 154 -17.53 -24.50 11.84
CA ALA A 154 -18.82 -24.79 12.46
C ALA A 154 -19.98 -24.64 11.46
N CYS A 155 -19.94 -23.63 10.60
CA CYS A 155 -20.94 -23.41 9.56
C CYS A 155 -20.91 -24.51 8.50
N ILE A 156 -19.73 -24.84 7.98
CA ILE A 156 -19.52 -25.89 6.97
C ILE A 156 -19.98 -27.24 7.53
N LYS A 157 -19.58 -27.59 8.76
CA LYS A 157 -20.00 -28.86 9.39
C LYS A 157 -21.52 -28.98 9.55
N LYS A 158 -22.25 -27.87 9.64
CA LYS A 158 -23.70 -27.87 9.86
C LYS A 158 -24.52 -27.79 8.58
N HIS A 159 -24.04 -27.07 7.57
CA HIS A 159 -24.82 -26.75 6.36
C HIS A 159 -24.26 -27.42 5.10
N TRP A 160 -23.03 -27.92 5.11
CA TRP A 160 -22.39 -28.60 3.98
C TRP A 160 -22.45 -30.13 4.12
N ILE A 161 -23.69 -30.63 4.15
CA ILE A 161 -24.02 -32.05 4.32
C ILE A 161 -24.99 -32.46 3.21
N CYS A 162 -24.83 -33.66 2.66
CA CYS A 162 -25.79 -34.18 1.69
C CYS A 162 -27.18 -34.38 2.33
N PRO A 163 -28.26 -33.80 1.78
CA PRO A 163 -29.60 -33.94 2.36
C PRO A 163 -30.12 -35.39 2.33
N HIS A 164 -29.66 -36.19 1.37
CA HIS A 164 -30.12 -37.58 1.19
C HIS A 164 -29.40 -38.57 2.11
N CYS A 165 -28.07 -38.50 2.24
CA CYS A 165 -27.28 -39.49 2.98
C CYS A 165 -26.63 -38.95 4.27
N GLN A 166 -26.81 -37.67 4.58
CA GLN A 166 -26.29 -37.01 5.77
C GLN A 166 -24.75 -37.07 5.95
N ASN A 167 -24.01 -37.43 4.90
CA ASN A 167 -22.55 -37.38 4.90
C ASN A 167 -22.05 -35.97 4.56
N ALA A 168 -20.94 -35.59 5.17
CA ALA A 168 -20.24 -34.35 4.88
C ALA A 168 -19.76 -34.32 3.42
N LEU A 169 -19.94 -33.19 2.76
CA LEU A 169 -19.49 -32.97 1.39
C LEU A 169 -18.03 -32.46 1.37
N PRO A 170 -17.31 -32.58 0.24
CA PRO A 170 -15.88 -32.26 0.16
C PRO A 170 -15.57 -30.79 0.49
N ILE A 171 -14.41 -30.56 1.11
CA ILE A 171 -13.90 -29.22 1.45
C ILE A 171 -12.48 -29.06 0.89
N SER A 172 -12.15 -27.86 0.44
CA SER A 172 -10.82 -27.48 -0.04
C SER A 172 -10.14 -26.52 0.96
N GLY A 173 -8.86 -26.22 0.75
CA GLY A 173 -8.11 -25.24 1.54
C GLY A 173 -7.33 -25.79 2.74
N THR A 174 -6.70 -24.88 3.49
CA THR A 174 -5.78 -25.22 4.60
C THR A 174 -6.51 -25.38 5.93
N ARG A 175 -5.80 -25.83 6.97
CA ARG A 175 -6.35 -25.94 8.33
C ARG A 175 -6.94 -24.61 8.84
N PHE A 176 -6.40 -23.47 8.42
CA PHE A 176 -6.86 -22.17 8.92
C PHE A 176 -7.86 -21.47 8.00
N SER A 177 -8.00 -21.91 6.74
CA SER A 177 -8.97 -21.38 5.78
C SER A 177 -9.65 -22.54 5.01
N PRO A 178 -10.67 -23.18 5.60
CA PRO A 178 -11.45 -24.20 4.93
C PRO A 178 -12.48 -23.56 3.99
N ALA A 179 -12.43 -23.94 2.71
CA ALA A 179 -13.36 -23.52 1.68
C ALA A 179 -14.28 -24.66 1.26
N ILE A 180 -15.48 -24.32 0.78
CA ILE A 180 -16.42 -25.29 0.23
C ILE A 180 -15.91 -25.71 -1.15
N GLN A 181 -15.72 -27.01 -1.37
CA GLN A 181 -15.40 -27.53 -2.70
C GLN A 181 -16.71 -27.90 -3.40
N TYR A 182 -17.00 -27.26 -4.53
CA TYR A 182 -18.24 -27.50 -5.26
C TYR A 182 -18.36 -28.95 -5.74
N VAL A 183 -19.57 -29.52 -5.61
CA VAL A 183 -19.92 -30.83 -6.16
C VAL A 183 -21.36 -30.82 -6.67
N ALA A 184 -21.55 -31.21 -7.94
CA ALA A 184 -22.87 -31.36 -8.57
C ALA A 184 -23.63 -32.60 -8.07
N HIS A 185 -22.89 -33.65 -7.70
CA HIS A 185 -23.43 -34.92 -7.22
C HIS A 185 -22.77 -35.33 -5.91
N CYS A 186 -23.53 -35.96 -5.02
CA CYS A 186 -22.97 -36.48 -3.78
C CYS A 186 -21.97 -37.63 -4.06
N PRO A 187 -20.71 -37.57 -3.60
CA PRO A 187 -19.73 -38.63 -3.82
C PRO A 187 -20.12 -39.97 -3.16
N CYS A 188 -20.92 -39.93 -2.09
CA CYS A 188 -21.31 -41.13 -1.34
C CYS A 188 -22.55 -41.82 -1.92
N CYS A 189 -23.60 -41.08 -2.27
CA CYS A 189 -24.89 -41.65 -2.69
C CYS A 189 -25.27 -41.33 -4.15
N LYS A 190 -24.43 -40.60 -4.88
CA LYS A 190 -24.67 -40.13 -6.26
C LYS A 190 -25.95 -39.31 -6.48
N ASN A 191 -26.60 -38.86 -5.40
CA ASN A 191 -27.77 -37.99 -5.51
C ASN A 191 -27.38 -36.68 -6.20
N ASN A 192 -28.18 -36.24 -7.18
CA ASN A 192 -28.01 -34.94 -7.82
C ASN A 192 -28.32 -33.85 -6.78
N LEU A 193 -27.40 -32.91 -6.61
CA LEU A 193 -27.50 -31.80 -5.68
C LEU A 193 -27.95 -30.50 -6.37
N GLU A 194 -28.15 -30.51 -7.69
CA GLU A 194 -28.64 -29.38 -8.48
C GLU A 194 -30.14 -29.50 -8.75
N THR A 195 -30.84 -28.36 -8.75
CA THR A 195 -32.28 -28.29 -9.07
C THR A 195 -32.44 -27.78 -10.50
N GLU A 196 -33.37 -28.36 -11.27
CA GLU A 196 -33.79 -27.76 -12.56
C GLU A 196 -34.43 -26.39 -12.29
N ALA A 197 -34.13 -25.43 -13.17
CA ALA A 197 -34.34 -23.99 -12.96
C ALA A 197 -35.68 -23.64 -12.30
N ILE A 198 -35.63 -22.86 -11.22
CA ILE A 198 -36.80 -22.25 -10.58
C ILE A 198 -36.78 -20.75 -10.91
N PRO A 199 -37.91 -20.16 -11.37
CA PRO A 199 -38.03 -18.73 -11.64
C PRO A 199 -37.89 -17.91 -10.35
N GLU A 200 -37.38 -16.68 -10.46
CA GLU A 200 -37.26 -15.73 -9.35
C GLU A 200 -38.56 -15.60 -8.53
N PRO A 201 -38.44 -15.49 -7.19
CA PRO A 201 -39.36 -14.60 -6.49
C PRO A 201 -38.73 -13.83 -5.33
N TYR A 202 -39.07 -12.53 -5.29
CA TYR A 202 -39.87 -11.85 -4.27
C TYR A 202 -39.63 -12.11 -2.76
N ALA A 203 -39.72 -10.98 -2.06
CA ALA A 203 -39.58 -10.72 -0.64
C ALA A 203 -40.49 -11.52 0.32
N GLU A 204 -40.18 -11.33 1.62
CA GLU A 204 -40.87 -11.73 2.87
C GLU A 204 -40.20 -12.91 3.59
N SER A 205 -40.12 -12.98 4.92
CA SER A 205 -40.58 -12.16 6.03
C SER A 205 -39.82 -12.66 7.26
N GLN A 206 -39.51 -11.77 8.19
CA GLN A 206 -39.01 -12.16 9.51
C GLN A 206 -40.20 -12.52 10.39
N THR A 207 -40.17 -13.74 10.95
CA THR A 207 -40.94 -14.08 12.15
C THR A 207 -40.04 -14.71 13.19
N ASP A 208 -40.18 -14.13 14.38
CA ASP A 208 -39.58 -14.47 15.67
C ASP A 208 -39.64 -15.95 16.04
N SER A 209 -38.76 -16.38 16.93
CA SER A 209 -39.17 -16.78 18.29
C SER A 209 -38.01 -17.28 19.16
N GLN A 210 -38.22 -17.07 20.46
CA GLN A 210 -37.30 -17.10 21.59
C GLN A 210 -37.04 -18.50 22.17
N SER A 211 -36.22 -18.50 23.25
CA SER A 211 -36.16 -19.42 24.40
C SER A 211 -35.25 -20.63 24.21
N GLY A 212 -34.47 -21.10 25.20
CA GLY A 212 -34.23 -20.80 26.62
C GLY A 212 -33.05 -21.71 27.05
N SER A 213 -32.24 -21.37 28.07
CA SER A 213 -32.26 -21.97 29.43
C SER A 213 -32.12 -23.51 29.43
N ASP A 214 -31.26 -24.22 30.16
CA ASP A 214 -30.45 -24.01 31.37
C ASP A 214 -29.44 -25.18 31.52
N SER A 215 -28.51 -25.02 32.49
CA SER A 215 -27.84 -26.05 33.34
C SER A 215 -26.91 -27.08 32.66
N GLU A 216 -25.86 -27.66 33.28
CA GLU A 216 -25.54 -27.90 34.68
C GLU A 216 -24.05 -28.30 34.82
N GLN A 217 -23.61 -28.48 36.07
CA GLN A 217 -22.25 -28.66 36.59
C GLN A 217 -21.58 -30.00 36.24
N ASP A 218 -20.24 -30.09 36.37
CA ASP A 218 -19.58 -30.85 37.46
C ASP A 218 -18.05 -30.99 37.26
N ALA A 219 -17.41 -31.48 38.31
CA ALA A 219 -16.16 -31.04 38.92
C ALA A 219 -14.92 -31.92 38.66
N GLU A 220 -13.84 -31.56 39.40
CA GLU A 220 -12.61 -32.31 39.73
C GLU A 220 -11.40 -32.18 38.79
N SER A 221 -10.13 -32.17 39.22
CA SER A 221 -9.43 -31.90 40.49
C SER A 221 -7.91 -32.05 40.19
N GLY A 222 -7.02 -31.53 41.08
CA GLY A 222 -5.56 -31.78 41.10
C GLY A 222 -4.71 -30.51 40.89
N SER A 223 -4.22 -29.82 41.93
CA SER A 223 -2.99 -30.07 42.73
C SER A 223 -1.69 -29.95 41.87
N PHE A 224 -0.56 -29.36 42.24
CA PHE A 224 0.02 -28.86 43.51
C PHE A 224 1.28 -28.02 43.16
N SER A 225 1.42 -26.87 43.84
CA SER A 225 2.62 -26.19 44.37
C SER A 225 3.70 -25.48 43.54
N GLN A 226 3.93 -24.25 44.04
CA GLN A 226 5.10 -23.38 43.98
C GLN A 226 6.33 -23.99 44.67
N GLU A 227 7.52 -23.57 44.22
CA GLU A 227 8.70 -23.36 45.08
C GLU A 227 9.53 -22.18 44.54
N GLU A 228 9.75 -21.16 45.38
CA GLU A 228 11.00 -20.38 45.45
C GLU A 228 11.85 -21.00 46.58
N PRO A 229 13.19 -20.78 46.61
CA PRO A 229 13.71 -19.96 47.72
C PRO A 229 14.99 -19.11 47.44
N SER A 230 14.94 -17.89 47.97
CA SER A 230 15.85 -17.16 48.90
C SER A 230 17.41 -17.24 48.87
N PHE A 231 17.98 -16.02 48.84
CA PHE A 231 18.96 -15.36 49.74
C PHE A 231 20.42 -15.86 49.92
N GLY A 232 21.36 -14.90 49.78
CA GLY A 232 22.76 -14.99 50.21
C GLY A 232 23.47 -13.62 50.14
N THR A 233 24.27 -13.32 51.15
CA THR A 233 24.62 -12.02 51.74
C THR A 233 25.83 -11.28 51.14
N GLU A 234 25.91 -9.98 51.44
CA GLU A 234 27.00 -9.02 51.16
C GLU A 234 28.38 -9.41 51.72
N SER A 235 29.45 -9.02 51.03
CA SER A 235 30.67 -8.52 51.67
C SER A 235 31.40 -7.52 50.76
N ALA A 236 31.90 -6.45 51.38
CA ALA A 236 32.64 -5.36 50.76
C ALA A 236 34.12 -5.72 50.54
N ALA A 237 34.68 -5.31 49.40
CA ALA A 237 36.12 -5.10 49.24
C ALA A 237 36.35 -3.98 48.21
N GLU A 238 36.99 -2.91 48.67
CA GLU A 238 37.54 -1.82 47.87
C GLU A 238 38.68 -2.28 46.95
N SER A 239 38.91 -1.48 45.91
CA SER A 239 40.23 -1.12 45.35
C SER A 239 40.61 -1.66 43.96
N SER A 240 40.83 -0.67 43.08
CA SER A 240 41.62 -0.65 41.85
C SER A 240 41.02 -1.28 40.57
N ALA A 241 40.31 -0.44 39.81
CA ALA A 241 40.09 -0.69 38.39
C ALA A 241 41.41 -0.56 37.60
N PRO A 242 41.83 -1.56 36.81
CA PRO A 242 43.00 -1.41 35.94
C PRO A 242 42.65 -0.58 34.69
N LEU A 243 43.60 0.24 34.21
CA LEU A 243 43.50 0.98 32.95
C LEU A 243 43.08 0.07 31.77
N PRO A 244 42.21 0.52 30.84
CA PRO A 244 41.84 -0.27 29.67
C PRO A 244 43.01 -0.33 28.67
N THR A 245 43.65 -1.50 28.56
CA THR A 245 44.82 -1.76 27.69
C THR A 245 44.47 -2.25 26.27
N ALA A 246 43.25 -2.06 25.77
CA ALA A 246 42.90 -2.47 24.40
C ALA A 246 42.13 -1.37 23.64
N PHE A 247 42.75 -0.80 22.60
CA PHE A 247 42.05 0.08 21.66
C PHE A 247 40.91 -0.67 20.96
N PRO A 248 39.79 0.01 20.62
CA PRO A 248 38.75 -0.59 19.80
C PRO A 248 39.35 -1.09 18.49
N LYS A 249 39.27 -2.40 18.27
CA LYS A 249 39.83 -3.07 17.09
C LYS A 249 39.20 -2.50 15.82
N ALA A 250 40.03 -2.27 14.79
CA ALA A 250 39.51 -2.00 13.47
C ALA A 250 38.63 -3.18 13.02
N ARG A 251 37.41 -2.89 12.57
CA ARG A 251 36.51 -3.95 12.09
C ARG A 251 36.96 -4.48 10.74
N GLY A 252 36.73 -5.78 10.54
CA GLY A 252 37.08 -6.47 9.31
C GLY A 252 36.41 -5.85 8.09
N LYS A 253 37.12 -5.87 6.96
CA LYS A 253 36.66 -5.35 5.67
C LYS A 253 35.49 -6.16 5.06
N TRP A 254 35.11 -7.27 5.70
CA TRP A 254 34.15 -8.25 5.22
C TRP A 254 32.76 -7.68 4.95
N ALA A 255 32.25 -6.75 5.77
CA ALA A 255 30.87 -6.26 5.63
C ALA A 255 30.71 -5.48 4.33
N CYS A 256 31.62 -4.53 4.06
CA CYS A 256 31.65 -3.80 2.80
C CYS A 256 31.95 -4.71 1.59
N ARG A 257 32.79 -5.76 1.77
CA ARG A 257 33.09 -6.71 0.68
C ARG A 257 31.88 -7.57 0.33
N ILE A 258 31.17 -8.09 1.33
CA ILE A 258 29.96 -8.91 1.14
C ILE A 258 28.85 -8.06 0.54
N SER A 259 28.55 -6.88 1.11
CA SER A 259 27.56 -5.97 0.54
C SER A 259 27.93 -5.52 -0.88
N GLY A 260 29.21 -5.21 -1.12
CA GLY A 260 29.69 -4.87 -2.45
C GLY A 260 29.54 -6.01 -3.46
N LEU A 261 29.80 -7.27 -3.04
CA LEU A 261 29.64 -8.44 -3.89
C LEU A 261 28.16 -8.70 -4.23
N LEU A 262 27.27 -8.59 -3.24
CA LEU A 262 25.82 -8.71 -3.46
C LEU A 262 25.29 -7.64 -4.41
N LEU A 263 25.78 -6.40 -4.28
CA LEU A 263 25.38 -5.31 -5.17
C LEU A 263 25.98 -5.45 -6.58
N LEU A 264 27.16 -6.04 -6.73
CA LEU A 264 27.70 -6.41 -8.04
C LEU A 264 26.85 -7.50 -8.71
N LEU A 265 26.40 -8.50 -7.94
CA LEU A 265 25.49 -9.52 -8.43
C LEU A 265 24.16 -8.90 -8.89
N TYR A 266 23.59 -8.00 -8.09
CA TYR A 266 22.42 -7.22 -8.47
C TYR A 266 22.63 -6.46 -9.79
N LEU A 267 23.72 -5.71 -9.93
CA LEU A 267 24.02 -4.99 -11.17
C LEU A 267 24.18 -5.93 -12.37
N ALA A 268 24.73 -7.13 -12.17
CA ALA A 268 24.83 -8.14 -13.23
C ALA A 268 23.45 -8.64 -13.66
N VAL A 269 22.50 -8.82 -12.73
CA VAL A 269 21.10 -9.18 -13.03
C VAL A 269 20.42 -8.07 -13.84
N ILE A 270 20.62 -6.80 -13.46
CA ILE A 270 20.07 -5.65 -14.19
C ILE A 270 20.64 -5.58 -15.62
N VAL A 271 21.95 -5.81 -15.79
CA VAL A 271 22.56 -5.88 -17.13
C VAL A 271 22.00 -7.05 -17.95
N LEU A 272 21.80 -8.21 -17.33
CA LEU A 272 21.21 -9.36 -18.01
C LEU A 272 19.78 -9.06 -18.49
N PHE A 273 18.95 -8.48 -17.62
CA PHE A 273 17.60 -8.04 -17.97
C PHE A 273 17.62 -7.07 -19.14
N PHE A 274 18.52 -6.08 -19.11
CA PHE A 274 18.66 -5.16 -20.24
C PHE A 274 18.99 -5.91 -21.53
N VAL A 275 19.98 -6.80 -21.53
CA VAL A 275 20.38 -7.56 -22.72
C VAL A 275 19.22 -8.41 -23.27
N THR A 276 18.36 -8.96 -22.42
CA THR A 276 17.23 -9.79 -22.84
C THR A 276 16.02 -9.00 -23.33
N SER A 277 15.79 -7.80 -22.78
CA SER A 277 14.53 -7.05 -22.98
C SER A 277 14.66 -5.81 -23.86
N VAL A 278 15.83 -5.56 -24.50
CA VAL A 278 16.06 -4.39 -25.39
C VAL A 278 15.04 -4.30 -26.53
N SER A 279 14.52 -5.42 -27.02
CA SER A 279 13.59 -5.44 -28.16
C SER A 279 12.13 -5.10 -27.80
N GLU A 280 11.76 -5.22 -26.53
CA GLU A 280 10.36 -5.12 -26.06
C GLU A 280 10.08 -3.80 -25.34
N ILE A 281 11.09 -3.18 -24.72
CA ILE A 281 10.93 -1.96 -23.92
C ILE A 281 11.23 -0.70 -24.76
N PRO A 282 10.40 0.36 -24.69
CA PRO A 282 10.69 1.62 -25.35
C PRO A 282 12.07 2.20 -24.99
N LEU A 283 12.78 2.79 -25.97
CA LEU A 283 14.14 3.29 -25.76
C LEU A 283 14.25 4.32 -24.63
N VAL A 284 13.22 5.17 -24.43
CA VAL A 284 13.19 6.19 -23.38
C VAL A 284 13.14 5.55 -21.98
N ASN A 285 12.32 4.52 -21.82
CA ASN A 285 12.19 3.71 -20.61
C ASN A 285 13.52 3.02 -20.26
N LEU A 286 14.16 2.43 -21.28
CA LEU A 286 15.46 1.78 -21.17
C LEU A 286 16.55 2.75 -20.68
N ILE A 287 16.66 3.92 -21.33
CA ILE A 287 17.64 4.96 -20.98
C ILE A 287 17.39 5.45 -19.54
N THR A 288 16.13 5.67 -19.18
CA THR A 288 15.75 6.12 -17.83
C THR A 288 16.21 5.10 -16.81
N GLY A 289 15.87 3.81 -16.99
CA GLY A 289 16.32 2.73 -16.11
C GLY A 289 17.85 2.67 -15.95
N VAL A 290 18.61 2.82 -17.03
CA VAL A 290 20.10 2.83 -16.97
C VAL A 290 20.62 4.03 -16.18
N CYS A 291 20.08 5.23 -16.44
CA CYS A 291 20.49 6.46 -15.77
C CYS A 291 20.29 6.38 -14.25
N LEU A 292 19.19 5.77 -13.79
CA LEU A 292 18.91 5.58 -12.35
C LEU A 292 19.98 4.70 -11.65
N HIS A 293 20.64 3.80 -12.37
CA HIS A 293 21.64 2.89 -11.77
C HIS A 293 23.06 3.45 -11.72
N ILE A 294 23.36 4.59 -12.39
CA ILE A 294 24.70 5.19 -12.38
C ILE A 294 25.18 5.50 -10.94
N PRO A 295 24.39 6.12 -10.06
CA PRO A 295 24.81 6.37 -8.68
C PRO A 295 25.05 5.08 -7.88
N VAL A 296 24.31 4.01 -8.16
CA VAL A 296 24.49 2.70 -7.52
C VAL A 296 25.87 2.15 -7.82
N VAL A 297 26.28 2.15 -9.10
CA VAL A 297 27.60 1.70 -9.54
C VAL A 297 28.73 2.46 -8.82
N ILE A 298 28.63 3.79 -8.76
CA ILE A 298 29.62 4.65 -8.10
C ILE A 298 29.78 4.26 -6.62
N LEU A 299 28.67 4.03 -5.92
CA LEU A 299 28.66 3.69 -4.51
C LEU A 299 29.15 2.26 -4.22
N VAL A 300 28.87 1.31 -5.11
CA VAL A 300 29.43 -0.05 -5.05
C VAL A 300 30.94 -0.01 -5.18
N VAL A 301 31.47 0.74 -6.14
CA VAL A 301 32.92 0.94 -6.32
C VAL A 301 33.54 1.55 -5.05
N ALA A 302 32.85 2.52 -4.42
CA ALA A 302 33.31 3.13 -3.17
C ALA A 302 33.46 2.11 -2.03
N LEU A 303 32.59 1.10 -1.92
CA LEU A 303 32.71 0.04 -0.88
C LEU A 303 34.04 -0.74 -0.98
N PHE A 304 34.54 -0.95 -2.19
CA PHE A 304 35.80 -1.64 -2.45
C PHE A 304 37.01 -0.73 -2.25
N ILE A 305 37.00 0.44 -2.88
CA ILE A 305 38.18 1.32 -2.99
C ILE A 305 38.38 2.19 -1.74
N CYS A 306 37.31 2.68 -1.10
CA CYS A 306 37.42 3.53 0.09
C CYS A 306 37.84 2.71 1.30
N GLY A 307 39.15 2.62 1.54
CA GLY A 307 39.75 1.92 2.69
C GLY A 307 40.73 2.80 3.46
N MET A 308 41.02 2.40 4.69
CA MET A 308 42.04 3.04 5.53
C MET A 308 43.42 2.99 4.85
N PRO A 309 44.12 4.14 4.66
CA PRO A 309 45.50 4.16 4.24
C PRO A 309 46.41 3.58 5.34
N HIS A 310 47.54 2.97 4.96
CA HIS A 310 48.47 2.37 5.92
C HIS A 310 49.03 3.45 6.86
N LEU A 311 48.66 3.44 8.14
CA LEU A 311 49.28 4.30 9.14
C LEU A 311 50.67 3.73 9.48
N SER A 312 51.71 4.55 9.37
CA SER A 312 53.07 4.18 9.79
C SER A 312 53.10 3.85 11.29
N GLU A 313 53.69 2.72 11.66
CA GLU A 313 53.71 2.15 13.02
C GLU A 313 54.44 2.98 14.09
N PHE A 314 55.09 4.09 13.71
CA PHE A 314 56.04 4.81 14.55
C PHE A 314 55.44 5.73 15.63
N THR A 315 54.11 5.89 15.70
CA THR A 315 53.46 6.69 16.76
C THR A 315 52.21 5.97 17.24
N ARG A 316 52.28 5.40 18.45
CA ARG A 316 51.09 4.83 19.11
C ARG A 316 50.16 5.97 19.55
N PRO A 317 48.88 5.95 19.15
CA PRO A 317 47.91 6.93 19.65
C PRO A 317 47.66 6.68 21.14
N GLN A 318 47.36 7.74 21.89
CA GLN A 318 46.92 7.67 23.29
C GLN A 318 45.50 7.12 23.39
N ALA A 319 44.64 7.48 22.43
CA ALA A 319 43.26 7.03 22.36
C ALA A 319 42.79 6.89 20.90
N VAL A 320 41.91 5.93 20.66
CA VAL A 320 41.29 5.68 19.35
C VAL A 320 39.79 5.60 19.53
N ILE A 321 39.07 6.41 18.76
CA ILE A 321 37.60 6.48 18.77
C ILE A 321 37.10 5.96 17.43
N ARG A 322 36.10 5.08 17.46
CA ARG A 322 35.53 4.44 16.26
C ARG A 322 34.02 4.38 16.33
N GLU A 323 33.39 4.17 15.18
CA GLU A 323 31.94 3.99 15.09
C GLU A 323 31.45 2.73 15.82
N ARG A 324 30.21 2.78 16.32
CA ARG A 324 29.61 1.65 17.03
C ARG A 324 29.22 0.51 16.07
N PRO A 325 29.23 -0.74 16.58
CA PRO A 325 28.71 -1.91 15.90
C PRO A 325 27.32 -1.73 15.31
N SER A 326 26.44 -1.05 16.05
CA SER A 326 25.02 -0.90 15.72
C SER A 326 24.81 -0.14 14.42
N ILE A 327 25.75 0.74 14.03
CA ILE A 327 25.69 1.49 12.77
C ILE A 327 25.82 0.54 11.57
N LEU A 328 26.43 -0.63 11.74
CA LEU A 328 26.47 -1.66 10.70
C LEU A 328 25.06 -2.19 10.38
N ILE A 329 24.20 -2.34 11.40
CA ILE A 329 22.80 -2.77 11.22
C ILE A 329 22.03 -1.71 10.42
N VAL A 330 22.19 -0.44 10.78
CA VAL A 330 21.61 0.69 10.03
C VAL A 330 22.12 0.70 8.59
N GLY A 331 23.41 0.42 8.40
CA GLY A 331 24.02 0.24 7.09
C GLY A 331 23.31 -0.83 6.27
N PHE A 332 23.18 -2.04 6.81
CA PHE A 332 22.52 -3.17 6.16
C PHE A 332 21.06 -2.89 5.82
N ILE A 333 20.27 -2.42 6.79
CA ILE A 333 18.86 -2.08 6.57
C ILE A 333 18.74 -0.99 5.50
N GLY A 334 19.55 0.06 5.60
CA GLY A 334 19.49 1.20 4.69
C GLY A 334 19.81 0.83 3.24
N TRP A 335 20.88 0.05 2.99
CA TRP A 335 21.23 -0.30 1.61
C TRP A 335 20.28 -1.37 1.03
N VAL A 336 19.81 -2.33 1.82
CA VAL A 336 18.84 -3.35 1.37
C VAL A 336 17.49 -2.73 1.06
N PHE A 337 16.97 -1.87 1.94
CA PHE A 337 15.71 -1.18 1.69
C PHE A 337 15.84 -0.19 0.52
N GLY A 338 16.96 0.55 0.46
CA GLY A 338 17.23 1.48 -0.63
C GLY A 338 17.32 0.80 -2.00
N ILE A 339 18.00 -0.35 -2.10
CA ILE A 339 18.11 -1.07 -3.37
C ILE A 339 16.79 -1.72 -3.80
N ALA A 340 15.95 -2.15 -2.85
CA ALA A 340 14.61 -2.66 -3.16
C ALA A 340 13.73 -1.57 -3.80
N LEU A 341 13.74 -0.34 -3.26
CA LEU A 341 13.00 0.78 -3.85
C LEU A 341 13.55 1.21 -5.22
N ILE A 342 14.87 1.20 -5.39
CA ILE A 342 15.50 1.47 -6.70
C ILE A 342 15.12 0.39 -7.72
N PHE A 343 15.05 -0.87 -7.28
CA PHE A 343 14.58 -1.97 -8.13
C PHE A 343 13.08 -1.82 -8.49
N MET A 344 12.23 -1.41 -7.55
CA MET A 344 10.82 -1.12 -7.85
C MET A 344 10.69 0.03 -8.87
N ALA A 345 11.44 1.12 -8.70
CA ALA A 345 11.48 2.21 -9.67
C ALA A 345 11.96 1.74 -11.05
N PHE A 346 12.86 0.76 -11.09
CA PHE A 346 13.32 0.13 -12.32
C PHE A 346 12.26 -0.78 -12.96
N ALA A 347 11.53 -1.57 -12.18
CA ALA A 347 10.44 -2.41 -12.65
C ALA A 347 9.34 -1.55 -13.30
N VAL A 348 8.95 -0.44 -12.67
CA VAL A 348 7.99 0.52 -13.26
C VAL A 348 8.54 1.13 -14.56
N CYS A 349 9.86 1.32 -14.70
CA CYS A 349 10.43 1.75 -15.98
C CYS A 349 10.27 0.69 -17.08
N ALA A 350 10.21 -0.61 -16.74
CA ALA A 350 10.10 -1.68 -17.73
C ALA A 350 8.68 -1.82 -18.30
N VAL A 351 7.67 -1.25 -17.62
CA VAL A 351 6.27 -1.28 -18.04
C VAL A 351 5.92 0.01 -18.82
N PRO A 352 5.43 -0.08 -20.06
CA PRO A 352 4.82 1.04 -20.77
C PRO A 352 3.33 1.18 -20.40
N PRO A 353 2.77 2.41 -20.27
CA PRO A 353 3.44 3.72 -20.39
C PRO A 353 4.27 4.09 -19.15
N LEU A 354 5.30 4.93 -19.33
CA LEU A 354 6.21 5.32 -18.25
C LEU A 354 5.53 6.28 -17.24
N ASP A 355 5.17 5.78 -16.06
CA ASP A 355 4.83 6.63 -14.92
C ASP A 355 6.09 7.27 -14.31
N LEU A 356 6.49 8.40 -14.88
CA LEU A 356 7.67 9.15 -14.45
C LEU A 356 7.56 9.68 -13.01
N VAL A 357 6.35 9.95 -12.51
CA VAL A 357 6.16 10.51 -11.17
C VAL A 357 6.44 9.43 -10.13
N LEU A 358 5.83 8.26 -10.28
CA LEU A 358 6.06 7.13 -9.40
C LEU A 358 7.53 6.70 -9.40
N VAL A 359 8.15 6.61 -10.59
CA VAL A 359 9.58 6.30 -10.75
C VAL A 359 10.45 7.28 -9.97
N LEU A 360 10.22 8.59 -10.10
CA LEU A 360 11.04 9.60 -9.44
C LEU A 360 10.86 9.59 -7.91
N VAL A 361 9.66 9.34 -7.41
CA VAL A 361 9.38 9.26 -5.97
C VAL A 361 10.06 8.03 -5.36
N LEU A 362 9.85 6.85 -5.96
CA LEU A 362 10.48 5.60 -5.51
C LEU A 362 12.01 5.69 -5.58
N TYR A 363 12.54 6.26 -6.67
CA TYR A 363 13.98 6.42 -6.84
C TYR A 363 14.57 7.41 -5.84
N ALA A 364 13.96 8.57 -5.62
CA ALA A 364 14.47 9.57 -4.68
C ALA A 364 14.51 9.01 -3.25
N ALA A 365 13.45 8.31 -2.83
CA ALA A 365 13.40 7.62 -1.55
C ALA A 365 14.47 6.51 -1.47
N GLY A 366 14.53 5.64 -2.48
CA GLY A 366 15.48 4.55 -2.56
C GLY A 366 16.94 5.01 -2.53
N LEU A 367 17.29 6.03 -3.32
CA LEU A 367 18.63 6.62 -3.36
C LEU A 367 19.02 7.24 -2.01
N ALA A 368 18.10 7.91 -1.32
CA ALA A 368 18.37 8.48 0.00
C ALA A 368 18.71 7.39 1.05
N PHE A 369 17.92 6.31 1.10
CA PHE A 369 18.20 5.17 1.97
C PHE A 369 19.49 4.45 1.59
N PHE A 370 19.72 4.26 0.28
CA PHE A 370 20.91 3.61 -0.23
C PHE A 370 22.19 4.39 0.10
N LEU A 371 22.19 5.71 -0.12
CA LEU A 371 23.29 6.60 0.26
C LEU A 371 23.58 6.54 1.77
N CYS A 372 22.54 6.57 2.59
CA CYS A 372 22.66 6.45 4.05
C CYS A 372 23.26 5.09 4.45
N GLY A 373 22.79 4.00 3.85
CA GLY A 373 23.26 2.64 4.10
C GLY A 373 24.74 2.45 3.73
N ILE A 374 25.13 2.88 2.53
CA ILE A 374 26.52 2.81 2.05
C ILE A 374 27.43 3.68 2.91
N TRP A 375 27.00 4.90 3.24
CA TRP A 375 27.74 5.78 4.14
C TRP A 375 27.97 5.14 5.51
N ALA A 376 26.95 4.51 6.10
CA ALA A 376 27.05 3.86 7.40
C ALA A 376 28.02 2.67 7.38
N LEU A 377 27.97 1.83 6.33
CA LEU A 377 28.93 0.74 6.13
C LEU A 377 30.37 1.26 6.03
N LEU A 378 30.58 2.31 5.23
CA LEU A 378 31.87 2.98 5.07
C LEU A 378 32.34 3.66 6.36
N ALA A 379 31.42 4.25 7.14
CA ALA A 379 31.72 4.86 8.43
C ALA A 379 32.22 3.81 9.43
N VAL A 380 31.58 2.65 9.53
CA VAL A 380 32.04 1.55 10.41
C VAL A 380 33.40 0.98 9.96
N LYS A 381 33.65 0.93 8.64
CA LYS A 381 34.93 0.47 8.07
C LYS A 381 36.07 1.45 8.34
N ASN A 382 35.84 2.74 8.08
CA ASN A 382 36.90 3.74 7.96
C ASN A 382 36.87 4.84 9.02
N ARG A 383 35.69 5.32 9.46
CA ARG A 383 35.62 6.53 10.30
C ARG A 383 36.25 6.28 11.67
N ALA A 384 37.31 7.02 11.96
CA ALA A 384 38.07 6.89 13.19
C ALA A 384 38.73 8.22 13.57
N LEU A 385 38.89 8.45 14.87
CA LEU A 385 39.69 9.53 15.41
C LEU A 385 40.86 8.94 16.19
N PHE A 386 42.07 9.40 15.89
CA PHE A 386 43.28 9.04 16.60
C PHE A 386 43.78 10.27 17.35
N LEU A 387 43.93 10.13 18.66
CA LEU A 387 44.38 11.19 19.57
C LEU A 387 45.80 10.85 20.03
N TYR A 388 46.71 11.81 19.97
CA TYR A 388 48.12 11.66 20.35
C TYR A 388 48.46 12.49 21.59
N GLU A 389 49.48 12.06 22.34
CA GLU A 389 49.94 12.74 23.56
C GLU A 389 50.52 14.13 23.30
N ASN A 390 50.97 14.41 22.08
CA ASN A 390 51.51 15.72 21.68
C ASN A 390 50.42 16.72 21.27
N GLY A 391 49.14 16.40 21.51
CA GLY A 391 47.99 17.22 21.14
C GLY A 391 47.59 17.13 19.65
N ASN A 392 48.29 16.35 18.82
CA ASN A 392 47.90 16.17 17.42
C ASN A 392 46.71 15.21 17.30
N VAL A 393 45.91 15.43 16.26
CA VAL A 393 44.72 14.63 15.98
C VAL A 393 44.71 14.19 14.53
N ARG A 394 44.47 12.90 14.29
CA ARG A 394 44.23 12.38 12.96
C ARG A 394 42.79 11.90 12.83
N TYR A 395 42.08 12.44 11.86
CA TYR A 395 40.69 12.11 11.58
C TYR A 395 40.60 11.38 10.25
N LEU A 396 40.05 10.16 10.28
CA LEU A 396 39.74 9.38 9.10
C LEU A 396 38.24 9.51 8.80
N THR A 397 37.93 10.01 7.61
CA THR A 397 36.54 10.16 7.14
C THR A 397 35.91 8.80 6.78
N SER A 398 34.58 8.74 6.66
CA SER A 398 33.87 7.52 6.20
C SER A 398 34.37 7.02 4.84
N PHE A 399 34.76 7.92 3.92
CA PHE A 399 35.29 7.54 2.61
C PHE A 399 36.81 7.25 2.61
N GLY A 400 37.45 7.15 3.77
CA GLY A 400 38.86 6.76 3.88
C GLY A 400 39.87 7.88 3.64
N ARG A 401 39.45 9.15 3.52
CA ARG A 401 40.36 10.29 3.49
C ARG A 401 40.89 10.58 4.89
N LEU A 402 42.21 10.51 5.06
CA LEU A 402 42.91 10.87 6.29
C LEU A 402 43.16 12.39 6.31
N LYS A 403 42.83 13.04 7.43
CA LYS A 403 43.13 14.43 7.71
C LYS A 403 43.96 14.51 8.97
N GLU A 404 45.04 15.28 8.95
CA GLU A 404 45.90 15.49 10.11
C GLU A 404 45.75 16.93 10.58
N PHE A 405 45.62 17.12 11.89
CA PHE A 405 45.48 18.42 12.52
C PHE A 405 46.48 18.52 13.67
N SER A 406 47.19 19.63 13.73
CA SER A 406 48.12 19.91 14.84
C SER A 406 47.39 20.49 16.05
N ALA A 407 47.98 20.34 17.24
CA ALA A 407 47.44 20.91 18.48
C ALA A 407 47.13 22.42 18.37
N LYS A 408 47.93 23.16 17.59
CA LYS A 408 47.78 24.62 17.40
C LYS A 408 46.62 24.99 16.49
N GLU A 409 46.18 24.07 15.63
CA GLU A 409 45.04 24.31 14.73
C GLU A 409 43.70 24.08 15.43
N ILE A 410 43.68 23.32 16.52
CA ILE A 410 42.47 23.03 17.29
C ILE A 410 42.37 24.04 18.44
N ALA A 411 41.53 25.06 18.26
CA ALA A 411 41.37 26.11 19.28
C ALA A 411 40.22 25.82 20.24
N SER A 412 39.13 25.23 19.75
CA SER A 412 37.96 24.93 20.57
C SER A 412 37.16 23.74 20.07
N ILE A 413 36.38 23.14 20.97
CA ILE A 413 35.48 22.03 20.69
C ILE A 413 34.05 22.43 21.07
N ARG A 414 33.08 22.19 20.18
CA ARG A 414 31.67 22.49 20.45
C ARG A 414 30.76 21.27 20.37
N LEU A 415 29.88 21.10 21.36
CA LEU A 415 28.83 20.09 21.32
C LEU A 415 27.53 20.63 20.71
N SER A 416 26.97 19.89 19.76
CA SER A 416 25.71 20.21 19.07
C SER A 416 24.50 19.47 19.63
N VAL A 417 23.29 19.98 19.32
CA VAL A 417 22.00 19.39 19.72
C VAL A 417 21.85 17.94 19.26
N ASN A 418 22.40 17.62 18.09
CA ASN A 418 22.30 16.31 17.47
C ASN A 418 23.30 15.30 18.07
N GLY A 419 24.06 15.70 19.10
CA GLY A 419 25.08 14.87 19.70
C GLY A 419 26.42 14.89 18.95
N SER A 420 26.58 15.69 17.90
CA SER A 420 27.88 15.85 17.23
C SER A 420 28.82 16.77 18.02
N VAL A 421 30.06 16.35 18.17
CA VAL A 421 31.20 17.09 18.75
C VAL A 421 32.02 17.66 17.60
N GLN A 422 32.12 18.99 17.51
CA GLN A 422 32.74 19.73 16.41
C GLN A 422 34.10 20.28 16.86
N PHE A 423 35.13 20.03 16.07
CA PHE A 423 36.46 20.60 16.28
C PHE A 423 36.61 21.85 15.43
N LEU A 424 37.07 22.95 16.04
CA LEU A 424 37.09 24.27 15.43
C LEU A 424 38.51 24.86 15.42
N ASN A 425 38.82 25.63 14.38
CA ASN A 425 40.04 26.42 14.33
C ASN A 425 39.94 27.71 15.15
N ALA A 426 41.04 28.48 15.23
CA ALA A 426 41.08 29.77 15.92
C ALA A 426 40.06 30.80 15.38
N ASP A 427 39.71 30.71 14.09
CA ASP A 427 38.69 31.57 13.46
C ASP A 427 37.24 31.08 13.71
N GLY A 428 37.05 29.97 14.43
CA GLY A 428 35.74 29.36 14.68
C GLY A 428 35.16 28.57 13.50
N ARG A 429 35.96 28.21 12.49
CA ARG A 429 35.55 27.33 11.37
C ARG A 429 35.65 25.86 11.76
N LYS A 430 34.67 25.05 11.32
CA LYS A 430 34.61 23.60 11.56
C LYS A 430 35.67 22.86 10.75
N LEU A 431 36.57 22.15 11.44
CA LEU A 431 37.57 21.27 10.86
C LEU A 431 36.97 19.89 10.56
N PHE A 432 36.33 19.27 11.55
CA PHE A 432 35.62 17.99 11.44
C PHE A 432 34.63 17.81 12.61
N SER A 433 33.80 16.76 12.55
CA SER A 433 32.94 16.37 13.67
C SER A 433 32.90 14.87 13.90
N VAL A 434 32.75 14.49 15.17
CA VAL A 434 32.56 13.13 15.64
C VAL A 434 31.24 13.04 16.40
N GLU A 435 30.60 11.88 16.43
CA GLU A 435 29.33 11.73 17.14
C GLU A 435 29.55 11.26 18.58
N LYS A 436 28.75 11.77 19.53
CA LYS A 436 28.81 11.38 20.95
C LYS A 436 28.56 9.88 21.14
N ASN A 437 27.87 9.23 20.22
CA ASN A 437 27.59 7.80 20.28
C ASN A 437 28.77 6.93 19.78
N MET A 438 29.92 7.48 19.39
CA MET A 438 31.08 6.68 19.02
C MET A 438 31.65 5.89 20.23
N GLN A 439 32.43 4.85 19.98
CA GLN A 439 33.08 4.04 21.02
C GLN A 439 34.27 4.77 21.62
N SER A 440 34.50 4.58 22.92
CA SER A 440 35.63 5.17 23.66
C SER A 440 35.61 6.71 23.70
N MET A 441 34.41 7.31 23.70
CA MET A 441 34.26 8.77 23.84
C MET A 441 34.76 9.31 25.18
N ASP A 442 34.77 8.50 26.25
CA ASP A 442 35.34 8.89 27.55
C ASP A 442 36.84 9.19 27.43
N ALA A 443 37.54 8.50 26.52
CA ALA A 443 38.94 8.78 26.23
C ALA A 443 39.14 10.13 25.51
N LEU A 444 38.13 10.62 24.77
CA LEU A 444 38.16 11.98 24.22
C LEU A 444 38.05 13.01 25.33
N VAL A 445 37.14 12.79 26.28
CA VAL A 445 36.91 13.72 27.40
C VAL A 445 38.20 13.87 28.21
N ASN A 446 38.83 12.75 28.58
CA ASN A 446 40.11 12.76 29.30
C ASN A 446 41.22 13.47 28.50
N TRP A 447 41.27 13.26 27.18
CA TRP A 447 42.27 13.91 26.33
C TRP A 447 42.06 15.43 26.22
N ILE A 448 40.81 15.89 26.15
CA ILE A 448 40.45 17.32 26.16
C ILE A 448 40.87 17.97 27.48
N GLU A 449 40.58 17.32 28.61
CA GLU A 449 40.96 17.79 29.95
C GLU A 449 42.48 17.88 30.12
N THR A 450 43.22 16.93 29.54
CA THR A 450 44.70 16.90 29.63
C THR A 450 45.37 18.02 28.82
N HIS A 451 44.74 18.50 27.75
CA HIS A 451 45.30 19.49 26.82
C HIS A 451 44.71 20.90 26.96
N ASP A 452 43.86 21.14 27.97
CA ASP A 452 43.21 22.43 28.29
C ASP A 452 42.53 23.09 27.07
N ILE A 453 41.88 22.28 26.23
CA ILE A 453 41.20 22.77 25.03
C ILE A 453 39.85 23.37 25.44
N SER A 454 39.58 24.60 25.00
CA SER A 454 38.31 25.27 25.31
C SER A 454 37.11 24.47 24.81
N PHE A 455 36.24 24.07 25.72
CA PHE A 455 35.01 23.34 25.45
C PHE A 455 33.80 24.26 25.55
N GLY A 456 32.94 24.24 24.54
CA GLY A 456 31.72 25.04 24.51
C GLY A 456 30.52 24.27 24.00
N LEU A 457 29.35 24.87 24.15
CA LEU A 457 28.11 24.40 23.53
C LEU A 457 27.87 25.20 22.25
N THR A 458 27.28 24.57 21.23
CA THR A 458 26.70 25.35 20.13
C THR A 458 25.54 26.18 20.66
N LYS A 459 25.26 27.36 20.09
CA LYS A 459 24.16 28.23 20.51
C LYS A 459 22.82 27.48 20.65
N GLN A 460 22.52 26.56 19.74
CA GLN A 460 21.30 25.73 19.81
C GLN A 460 21.34 24.70 20.94
N MET A 461 22.51 24.10 21.22
CA MET A 461 22.67 23.16 22.34
C MET A 461 22.70 23.89 23.67
N GLU A 462 23.25 25.10 23.70
CA GLU A 462 23.18 26.01 24.83
C GLU A 462 21.72 26.41 25.09
N GLU A 463 20.97 26.87 24.08
CA GLU A 463 19.52 27.11 24.16
C GLU A 463 18.76 25.86 24.62
N LYS A 464 19.12 24.66 24.15
CA LYS A 464 18.50 23.40 24.59
C LYS A 464 18.87 23.01 26.03
N VAL A 465 20.12 23.16 26.44
CA VAL A 465 20.57 22.89 27.82
C VAL A 465 19.94 23.89 28.77
N ILE A 466 19.85 25.17 28.37
CA ILE A 466 19.14 26.21 29.08
C ILE A 466 17.63 25.88 29.11
N GLN A 467 17.05 25.28 28.07
CA GLN A 467 15.65 24.82 28.03
C GLN A 467 15.40 23.61 28.95
N ASP A 468 16.29 22.60 28.92
CA ASP A 468 16.21 21.38 29.72
C ASP A 468 16.53 21.64 31.20
N ALA A 469 17.40 22.63 31.49
CA ALA A 469 17.67 23.12 32.84
C ALA A 469 16.58 24.08 33.37
N GLY A 470 15.54 24.39 32.58
CA GLY A 470 14.44 25.27 32.97
C GLY A 470 14.80 26.76 33.05
N ILE A 471 15.90 27.18 32.42
CA ILE A 471 16.44 28.54 32.41
C ILE A 471 15.96 29.34 31.17
N VAL A 472 15.53 28.68 30.08
CA VAL A 472 14.77 29.36 29.01
C VAL A 472 13.36 29.47 29.56
N GLU A 473 12.84 30.70 29.65
CA GLU A 473 11.44 30.92 29.98
C GLU A 473 10.60 29.96 29.13
N PRO A 474 9.88 28.98 29.75
CA PRO A 474 9.05 28.05 29.00
C PRO A 474 8.10 28.88 28.14
N LYS A 475 7.62 28.36 27.00
CA LYS A 475 6.72 29.12 26.11
C LYS A 475 5.49 29.55 26.91
N GLN A 476 5.58 30.74 27.49
CA GLN A 476 4.68 31.26 28.50
C GLN A 476 3.59 32.01 27.77
N TRP A 477 2.40 31.91 28.34
CA TRP A 477 1.32 32.76 27.91
C TRP A 477 1.70 34.21 28.20
N ARG A 478 1.52 35.09 27.20
CA ARG A 478 1.65 36.53 27.40
C ARG A 478 0.29 37.15 27.15
N GLU A 479 -0.15 38.00 28.08
CA GLU A 479 -1.49 38.57 28.05
C GLU A 479 -1.72 39.48 26.83
N GLU A 480 -0.64 40.02 26.24
CA GLU A 480 -0.66 40.75 24.97
C GLU A 480 -1.27 39.95 23.80
N TYR A 481 -1.32 38.62 23.93
CA TYR A 481 -1.87 37.72 22.92
C TYR A 481 -3.36 37.45 23.08
N ARG A 482 -3.94 37.87 24.20
CA ARG A 482 -5.34 37.60 24.50
C ARG A 482 -6.21 38.32 23.48
N SER A 483 -7.16 37.58 22.95
CA SER A 483 -8.21 38.10 22.08
C SER A 483 -9.54 37.51 22.55
N TRP A 484 -10.65 38.06 22.07
CA TRP A 484 -11.98 37.54 22.38
C TRP A 484 -12.12 36.03 22.12
N MET A 485 -11.36 35.47 21.16
CA MET A 485 -11.34 34.02 20.89
C MET A 485 -10.77 33.21 22.05
N HIS A 486 -9.77 33.73 22.76
CA HIS A 486 -9.17 33.05 23.90
C HIS A 486 -10.12 32.98 25.10
N ASP A 487 -11.00 33.98 25.25
CA ASP A 487 -12.05 33.97 26.29
C ASP A 487 -13.11 32.89 26.00
N HIS A 488 -13.28 32.53 24.72
CA HIS A 488 -14.24 31.53 24.25
C HIS A 488 -13.57 30.22 23.84
N ILE A 489 -12.40 29.89 24.41
CA ILE A 489 -11.64 28.70 23.98
C ILE A 489 -12.38 27.37 24.21
N LYS A 490 -13.20 27.27 25.26
CA LYS A 490 -13.99 26.07 25.58
C LYS A 490 -15.04 25.76 24.49
N PRO A 491 -15.95 26.69 24.14
CA PRO A 491 -16.88 26.45 23.02
C PRO A 491 -16.16 26.29 21.68
N ILE A 492 -15.02 26.96 21.46
CA ILE A 492 -14.24 26.76 20.24
C ILE A 492 -13.70 25.33 20.13
N ARG A 493 -13.19 24.75 21.22
CA ARG A 493 -12.77 23.34 21.25
C ARG A 493 -13.93 22.39 20.98
N PHE A 494 -15.10 22.66 21.55
CA PHE A 494 -16.29 21.85 21.31
C PHE A 494 -16.73 21.90 19.84
N GLY A 495 -16.80 23.11 19.24
CA GLY A 495 -17.12 23.25 17.82
C GLY A 495 -16.08 22.58 16.91
N LEU A 496 -14.80 22.62 17.29
CA LEU A 496 -13.75 21.91 16.55
C LEU A 496 -13.99 20.39 16.54
N ILE A 497 -14.33 19.80 17.69
CA ILE A 497 -14.69 18.38 17.78
C ILE A 497 -15.88 18.07 16.89
N LEU A 498 -16.91 18.92 16.90
CA LEU A 498 -18.10 18.74 16.05
C LEU A 498 -17.75 18.75 14.56
N THR A 499 -16.88 19.66 14.11
CA THR A 499 -16.44 19.70 12.70
C THR A 499 -15.63 18.48 12.29
N VAL A 500 -14.85 17.90 13.21
CA VAL A 500 -14.13 16.64 12.94
C VAL A 500 -15.11 15.46 12.86
N LEU A 501 -16.13 15.42 13.72
CA LEU A 501 -17.18 14.40 13.63
C LEU A 501 -17.94 14.48 12.30
N PHE A 502 -18.25 15.69 11.82
CA PHE A 502 -18.88 15.86 10.51
C PHE A 502 -17.97 15.43 9.36
N LEU A 503 -16.67 15.69 9.42
CA LEU A 503 -15.72 15.17 8.44
C LEU A 503 -15.75 13.63 8.43
N LEU A 504 -15.66 12.98 9.60
CA LEU A 504 -15.68 11.51 9.69
C LEU A 504 -16.97 10.92 9.13
N ILE A 505 -18.13 11.43 9.55
CA ILE A 505 -19.44 10.98 9.07
C ILE A 505 -19.57 11.21 7.57
N GLY A 506 -19.23 12.42 7.09
CA GLY A 506 -19.33 12.79 5.68
C GLY A 506 -18.35 12.05 4.79
N SER A 507 -17.23 11.55 5.32
CA SER A 507 -16.26 10.76 4.54
C SER A 507 -16.63 9.28 4.38
N VAL A 508 -17.37 8.70 5.33
CA VAL A 508 -17.64 7.25 5.36
C VAL A 508 -19.09 6.92 5.05
N LEU A 509 -20.04 7.66 5.62
CA LEU A 509 -21.46 7.33 5.53
C LEU A 509 -22.00 7.39 4.09
N PRO A 510 -21.69 8.42 3.26
CA PRO A 510 -22.18 8.46 1.89
C PRO A 510 -21.74 7.25 1.07
N PHE A 511 -20.48 6.81 1.23
CA PHE A 511 -19.94 5.64 0.53
C PHE A 511 -20.63 4.34 0.94
N ILE A 512 -20.90 4.15 2.24
CA ILE A 512 -21.64 2.97 2.72
C ILE A 512 -23.06 2.93 2.13
N LEU A 513 -23.72 4.08 2.02
CA LEU A 513 -25.07 4.19 1.46
C LEU A 513 -25.06 3.97 -0.06
N TYR A 514 -24.01 4.43 -0.75
CA TYR A 514 -23.81 4.17 -2.17
C TYR A 514 -23.69 2.66 -2.47
N ILE A 515 -22.84 1.94 -1.74
CA ILE A 515 -22.67 0.48 -1.90
C ILE A 515 -23.97 -0.28 -1.60
N ARG A 516 -24.81 0.24 -0.69
CA ARG A 516 -26.12 -0.34 -0.40
C ARG A 516 -27.20 0.00 -1.42
N THR A 517 -26.87 0.72 -2.50
CA THR A 517 -27.80 1.25 -3.50
C THR A 517 -28.84 2.24 -2.96
N ASP A 518 -28.64 2.75 -1.74
CA ASP A 518 -29.55 3.70 -1.09
C ASP A 518 -29.33 5.14 -1.58
N PHE A 519 -28.13 5.45 -2.12
CA PHE A 519 -27.72 6.79 -2.56
C PHE A 519 -27.27 6.81 -4.02
N LYS A 520 -27.67 7.89 -4.73
CA LYS A 520 -27.19 8.22 -6.07
C LYS A 520 -25.70 8.60 -6.05
N PHE A 521 -24.96 8.26 -7.11
CA PHE A 521 -23.53 8.58 -7.27
C PHE A 521 -23.24 10.06 -7.00
N SER A 522 -23.95 10.96 -7.68
CA SER A 522 -23.77 12.42 -7.54
C SER A 522 -23.92 12.89 -6.08
N SER A 523 -24.94 12.40 -5.37
CA SER A 523 -25.16 12.74 -3.95
C SER A 523 -24.00 12.28 -3.07
N THR A 524 -23.48 11.07 -3.33
CA THR A 524 -22.34 10.50 -2.61
C THR A 524 -21.08 11.33 -2.82
N VAL A 525 -20.79 11.70 -4.07
CA VAL A 525 -19.65 12.54 -4.44
C VAL A 525 -19.76 13.89 -3.76
N TYR A 526 -20.90 14.58 -3.86
CA TYR A 526 -21.06 15.93 -3.28
C TYR A 526 -20.95 15.92 -1.74
N LEU A 527 -21.60 14.98 -1.07
CA LEU A 527 -21.54 14.91 0.40
C LEU A 527 -20.12 14.63 0.89
N SER A 528 -19.42 13.73 0.21
CA SER A 528 -18.03 13.37 0.56
C SER A 528 -17.05 14.49 0.26
N ALA A 529 -17.16 15.11 -0.91
CA ALA A 529 -16.31 16.22 -1.35
C ALA A 529 -16.51 17.49 -0.49
N LEU A 530 -17.72 17.76 -0.01
CA LEU A 530 -18.02 18.92 0.84
C LEU A 530 -17.72 18.67 2.32
N SER A 531 -17.56 17.42 2.76
CA SER A 531 -17.33 17.06 4.16
C SER A 531 -16.11 17.73 4.83
N PRO A 532 -15.00 18.05 4.13
CA PRO A 532 -13.87 18.76 4.74
C PRO A 532 -14.10 20.26 4.92
N LEU A 533 -15.03 20.87 4.18
CA LEU A 533 -15.23 22.33 4.18
C LEU A 533 -15.56 22.91 5.55
N PRO A 534 -16.52 22.37 6.33
CA PRO A 534 -16.81 22.89 7.67
C PRO A 534 -15.57 22.95 8.55
N LEU A 535 -14.74 21.91 8.54
CA LEU A 535 -13.49 21.87 9.30
C LEU A 535 -12.48 22.91 8.80
N LEU A 536 -12.25 22.98 7.48
CA LEU A 536 -11.30 23.93 6.89
C LEU A 536 -11.69 25.38 7.19
N ILE A 537 -12.97 25.72 7.00
CA ILE A 537 -13.50 27.06 7.32
C ILE A 537 -13.35 27.35 8.82
N TYR A 538 -13.65 26.37 9.68
CA TYR A 538 -13.51 26.53 11.13
C TYR A 538 -12.06 26.77 11.54
N ILE A 539 -11.11 26.03 10.95
CA ILE A 539 -9.67 26.25 11.15
C ILE A 539 -9.27 27.64 10.68
N LEU A 540 -9.78 28.14 9.55
CA LEU A 540 -9.47 29.49 9.04
C LEU A 540 -10.05 30.62 9.91
N ILE A 541 -11.24 30.44 10.48
CA ILE A 541 -11.87 31.42 11.37
C ILE A 541 -11.10 31.51 12.70
N PHE A 542 -10.74 30.37 13.27
CA PHE A 542 -10.09 30.28 14.59
C PHE A 542 -8.59 29.99 14.51
N ALA A 543 -7.96 30.24 13.37
CA ALA A 543 -6.53 30.01 13.13
C ALA A 543 -5.59 30.59 14.21
N PRO A 544 -5.88 31.76 14.83
CA PRO A 544 -5.04 32.31 15.90
C PRO A 544 -5.04 31.52 17.20
N VAL A 545 -6.02 30.62 17.42
CA VAL A 545 -6.17 29.83 18.66
C VAL A 545 -6.09 28.32 18.43
N ILE A 546 -6.11 27.86 17.17
CA ILE A 546 -5.97 26.45 16.81
C ILE A 546 -4.50 26.11 16.57
N ASN A 547 -4.08 24.97 17.11
CA ASN A 547 -2.74 24.43 16.90
C ASN A 547 -2.81 22.99 16.38
N LEU A 548 -2.25 22.78 15.18
CA LEU A 548 -2.31 21.50 14.44
C LEU A 548 -1.12 20.57 14.76
N ASN A 549 -0.17 21.02 15.58
CA ASN A 549 1.06 20.29 15.89
C ASN A 549 1.02 19.55 17.24
N GLY A 550 -0.16 19.32 17.81
CA GLY A 550 -0.28 18.79 19.17
C GLY A 550 0.34 19.70 20.24
N LYS A 551 0.93 19.12 21.31
CA LYS A 551 1.58 19.86 22.42
C LYS A 551 3.00 20.29 22.03
N PRO A 552 3.30 21.60 21.87
CA PRO A 552 4.66 22.04 21.58
C PRO A 552 5.60 21.73 22.75
N LYS A 553 6.81 21.23 22.43
CA LYS A 553 7.83 20.88 23.42
C LYS A 553 8.21 22.12 24.25
N GLY A 554 8.09 22.03 25.58
CA GLY A 554 8.40 23.13 26.50
C GLY A 554 7.31 24.19 26.71
N ALA A 555 6.04 23.91 26.36
CA ALA A 555 4.93 24.82 26.63
C ALA A 555 4.38 24.69 28.06
N THR A 556 4.06 25.83 28.70
CA THR A 556 3.44 25.82 30.04
C THR A 556 2.00 25.30 29.98
N LYS A 557 1.47 24.84 31.13
CA LYS A 557 0.06 24.45 31.26
C LYS A 557 -0.89 25.58 30.87
N GLU A 558 -0.52 26.83 31.17
CA GLU A 558 -1.25 28.04 30.79
C GLU A 558 -1.25 28.27 29.28
N TRP A 559 -0.12 28.06 28.59
CA TRP A 559 -0.10 28.19 27.14
C TRP A 559 -1.02 27.15 26.46
N ILE A 560 -1.01 25.91 26.97
CA ILE A 560 -1.84 24.82 26.46
C ILE A 560 -3.33 25.09 26.72
N SER A 561 -3.69 25.66 27.87
CA SER A 561 -5.09 25.97 28.17
C SER A 561 -5.67 27.04 27.24
N MET A 562 -4.83 27.89 26.66
CA MET A 562 -5.21 28.98 25.75
C MET A 562 -5.32 28.58 24.27
N HIS A 563 -4.98 27.35 23.89
CA HIS A 563 -5.07 26.87 22.50
C HIS A 563 -5.95 25.62 22.36
N ALA A 564 -6.61 25.48 21.22
CA ALA A 564 -7.31 24.27 20.80
C ALA A 564 -6.32 23.39 20.02
N ASN A 565 -5.82 22.33 20.65
CA ASN A 565 -4.88 21.42 20.00
C ASN A 565 -5.65 20.35 19.23
N LEU A 566 -5.27 20.15 17.98
CA LEU A 566 -5.81 19.13 17.10
C LEU A 566 -4.69 18.16 16.72
N SER A 567 -4.98 16.87 16.83
CA SER A 567 -4.02 15.80 16.55
C SER A 567 -3.94 15.56 15.04
N ALA A 568 -2.74 15.57 14.46
CA ALA A 568 -2.56 15.39 13.02
C ALA A 568 -3.08 14.03 12.49
N PRO A 569 -2.83 12.88 13.16
CA PRO A 569 -3.39 11.59 12.72
C PRO A 569 -4.92 11.58 12.59
N LEU A 570 -5.63 12.34 13.44
CA LEU A 570 -7.10 12.40 13.43
C LEU A 570 -7.65 13.00 12.13
N LEU A 571 -6.83 13.79 11.42
CA LEU A 571 -7.19 14.42 10.16
C LEU A 571 -6.59 13.69 8.95
N LEU A 572 -5.42 13.08 9.13
CA LEU A 572 -4.74 12.36 8.04
C LEU A 572 -5.50 11.10 7.63
N ILE A 573 -6.04 10.34 8.59
CA ILE A 573 -6.79 9.10 8.29
C ILE A 573 -8.01 9.38 7.39
N PRO A 574 -8.94 10.29 7.74
CA PRO A 574 -10.07 10.60 6.85
C PRO A 574 -9.63 11.27 5.54
N GLY A 575 -8.51 12.02 5.54
CA GLY A 575 -7.94 12.58 4.31
C GLY A 575 -7.42 11.51 3.34
N LEU A 576 -6.71 10.50 3.87
CA LEU A 576 -6.21 9.36 3.10
C LEU A 576 -7.36 8.47 2.61
N TRP A 577 -8.39 8.27 3.45
CA TRP A 577 -9.60 7.57 3.04
C TRP A 577 -10.32 8.28 1.88
N LEU A 578 -10.54 9.60 2.01
CA LEU A 578 -11.20 10.37 0.96
C LEU A 578 -10.42 10.37 -0.35
N ILE A 579 -9.09 10.55 -0.32
CA ILE A 579 -8.32 10.53 -1.56
C ILE A 579 -8.34 9.13 -2.20
N ALA A 580 -8.22 8.05 -1.42
CA ALA A 580 -8.29 6.69 -1.93
C ALA A 580 -9.66 6.39 -2.55
N MET A 581 -10.74 6.80 -1.88
CA MET A 581 -12.11 6.62 -2.38
C MET A 581 -12.35 7.38 -3.70
N PHE A 582 -11.81 8.59 -3.84
CA PHE A 582 -12.01 9.39 -5.06
C PHE A 582 -11.05 9.00 -6.19
N PHE A 583 -9.84 8.55 -5.87
CA PHE A 583 -8.85 8.11 -6.86
C PHE A 583 -9.26 6.71 -7.36
N TYR A 584 -9.05 5.68 -6.55
CA TYR A 584 -9.34 4.30 -6.93
C TYR A 584 -10.84 4.00 -7.07
N GLY A 585 -11.68 4.56 -6.19
CA GLY A 585 -13.10 4.20 -6.18
C GLY A 585 -13.92 4.88 -7.28
N PHE A 586 -13.76 6.20 -7.45
CA PHE A 586 -14.60 6.97 -8.37
C PHE A 586 -13.92 7.32 -9.68
N ASN A 587 -12.65 7.73 -9.66
CA ASN A 587 -11.96 8.10 -10.89
C ASN A 587 -11.64 6.87 -11.74
N ASP A 588 -11.21 5.77 -11.14
CA ASP A 588 -10.76 4.62 -11.93
C ASP A 588 -11.97 3.78 -12.37
N VAL A 589 -12.93 3.53 -11.48
CA VAL A 589 -14.03 2.56 -11.72
C VAL A 589 -15.37 3.15 -12.18
N VAL A 590 -15.69 4.41 -11.85
CA VAL A 590 -17.07 4.95 -12.03
C VAL A 590 -17.16 6.07 -13.05
N LEU A 591 -16.30 7.08 -12.93
CA LEU A 591 -16.33 8.25 -13.81
C LEU A 591 -14.93 8.87 -13.90
N THR A 592 -14.24 8.55 -14.99
CA THR A 592 -12.82 8.79 -15.20
C THR A 592 -12.53 10.19 -15.71
N VAL A 593 -11.54 10.87 -15.12
CA VAL A 593 -11.08 12.19 -15.55
C VAL A 593 -10.05 12.06 -16.68
N VAL A 594 -10.46 12.40 -17.90
CA VAL A 594 -9.59 12.33 -19.10
C VAL A 594 -8.53 13.44 -19.09
N ASP A 595 -8.94 14.68 -18.79
CA ASP A 595 -8.07 15.85 -18.85
C ASP A 595 -7.27 16.05 -17.54
N PHE A 596 -6.50 15.04 -17.11
CA PHE A 596 -5.80 15.04 -15.82
C PHE A 596 -4.91 16.28 -15.60
N GLY A 597 -4.25 16.79 -16.64
CA GLY A 597 -3.43 17.99 -16.55
C GLY A 597 -4.22 19.25 -16.15
N LYS A 598 -5.43 19.45 -16.69
CA LYS A 598 -6.31 20.57 -16.31
C LYS A 598 -6.91 20.35 -14.93
N PHE A 599 -7.26 19.10 -14.62
CA PHE A 599 -7.75 18.71 -13.30
C PHE A 599 -6.71 18.96 -12.20
N LEU A 600 -5.44 18.62 -12.44
CA LEU A 600 -4.32 18.91 -11.56
C LEU A 600 -4.21 20.41 -11.26
N VAL A 601 -4.40 21.26 -12.28
CA VAL A 601 -4.41 22.73 -12.09
C VAL A 601 -5.57 23.14 -11.18
N LEU A 602 -6.79 22.65 -11.41
CA LEU A 602 -7.95 22.95 -10.55
C LEU A 602 -7.69 22.54 -9.09
N TRP A 603 -7.17 21.33 -8.89
CA TRP A 603 -6.80 20.80 -7.58
C TRP A 603 -5.78 21.69 -6.86
N LEU A 604 -4.67 22.04 -7.53
CA LEU A 604 -3.63 22.88 -6.96
C LEU A 604 -4.11 24.32 -6.69
N VAL A 605 -5.03 24.85 -7.51
CA VAL A 605 -5.65 26.16 -7.26
C VAL A 605 -6.49 26.15 -5.99
N ILE A 606 -7.33 25.12 -5.78
CA ILE A 606 -8.12 24.99 -4.55
C ILE A 606 -7.18 24.86 -3.35
N CYS A 607 -6.15 24.02 -3.43
CA CYS A 607 -5.14 23.87 -2.38
C CYS A 607 -4.44 25.20 -2.05
N ALA A 608 -4.00 25.94 -3.08
CA ALA A 608 -3.33 27.21 -2.92
C ALA A 608 -4.23 28.29 -2.30
N LEU A 609 -5.51 28.37 -2.69
CA LEU A 609 -6.47 29.32 -2.13
C LEU A 609 -6.61 29.15 -0.62
N PHE A 610 -6.86 27.93 -0.14
CA PHE A 610 -6.95 27.65 1.30
C PHE A 610 -5.60 27.83 2.00
N GLY A 611 -4.49 27.45 1.37
CA GLY A 611 -3.14 27.62 1.91
C GLY A 611 -2.77 29.09 2.14
N ILE A 612 -3.07 29.96 1.16
CA ILE A 612 -2.86 31.41 1.24
C ILE A 612 -3.72 32.01 2.35
N LEU A 613 -5.01 31.68 2.39
CA LEU A 613 -5.93 32.16 3.45
C LEU A 613 -5.45 31.76 4.83
N TYR A 614 -5.02 30.51 5.01
CA TYR A 614 -4.47 30.02 6.27
C TYR A 614 -3.18 30.75 6.65
N PHE A 615 -2.27 30.98 5.69
CA PHE A 615 -1.03 31.70 5.95
C PHE A 615 -1.30 33.14 6.42
N PHE A 616 -2.25 33.84 5.81
CA PHE A 616 -2.61 35.20 6.24
C PHE A 616 -3.33 35.23 7.59
N ARG A 617 -4.21 34.25 7.86
CA ARG A 617 -4.95 34.18 9.13
C ARG A 617 -4.11 33.70 10.32
N THR A 618 -3.11 32.86 10.07
CA THR A 618 -2.28 32.28 11.13
C THR A 618 -1.20 33.27 11.56
N PRO A 619 -1.13 33.66 12.85
CA PRO A 619 -0.08 34.53 13.36
C PRO A 619 1.31 33.92 13.14
N LYS A 620 2.31 34.75 12.79
CA LYS A 620 3.70 34.30 12.50
C LYS A 620 4.29 33.40 13.60
N ARG A 621 3.95 33.65 14.87
CA ARG A 621 4.39 32.89 16.06
C ARG A 621 3.84 31.46 16.15
N LEU A 622 2.77 31.15 15.42
CA LEU A 622 2.16 29.82 15.33
C LEU A 622 2.51 29.11 14.02
N ARG A 623 3.19 29.78 13.09
CA ARG A 623 3.68 29.17 11.84
C ARG A 623 4.89 28.30 12.18
N GLY A 624 4.80 27.01 11.86
CA GLY A 624 5.81 26.00 12.22
C GLY A 624 5.43 24.65 11.61
N GLU A 625 5.84 23.55 12.22
CA GLU A 625 5.53 22.20 11.73
C GLU A 625 4.02 21.95 11.57
N GLY A 626 3.17 22.54 12.43
CA GLY A 626 1.71 22.47 12.29
C GLY A 626 1.17 23.08 10.99
N SER A 627 1.86 24.07 10.42
CA SER A 627 1.51 24.65 9.12
C SER A 627 1.91 23.72 7.97
N PHE A 628 2.99 22.96 8.11
CA PHE A 628 3.38 21.93 7.15
C PHE A 628 2.36 20.78 7.13
N ILE A 629 1.93 20.32 8.31
CA ILE A 629 0.86 19.32 8.44
C ILE A 629 -0.44 19.81 7.81
N PHE A 630 -0.80 21.08 8.03
CA PHE A 630 -1.98 21.67 7.40
C PHE A 630 -1.91 21.65 5.87
N LEU A 631 -0.73 21.93 5.29
CA LEU A 631 -0.54 21.90 3.84
C LEU A 631 -0.73 20.49 3.27
N ILE A 632 -0.22 19.46 3.96
CA ILE A 632 -0.46 18.05 3.57
C ILE A 632 -1.96 17.73 3.62
N LEU A 633 -2.65 18.13 4.69
CA LEU A 633 -4.09 17.91 4.82
C LEU A 633 -4.89 18.63 3.74
N LEU A 634 -4.49 19.86 3.38
CA LEU A 634 -5.09 20.59 2.28
C LEU A 634 -4.91 19.85 0.95
N LEU A 635 -3.73 19.29 0.69
CA LEU A 635 -3.49 18.51 -0.51
C LEU A 635 -4.45 17.32 -0.59
N LEU A 636 -4.61 16.57 0.51
CA LEU A 636 -5.52 15.42 0.60
C LEU A 636 -6.99 15.81 0.41
N PHE A 637 -7.47 16.85 1.09
CA PHE A 637 -8.89 17.24 1.03
C PHE A 637 -9.27 17.97 -0.25
N SER A 638 -8.33 18.68 -0.89
CA SER A 638 -8.62 19.45 -2.09
C SER A 638 -8.82 18.59 -3.34
N TYR A 639 -8.34 17.34 -3.38
CA TYR A 639 -8.56 16.43 -4.50
C TYR A 639 -10.05 16.05 -4.63
N PRO A 640 -10.71 15.49 -3.59
CA PRO A 640 -12.16 15.27 -3.57
C PRO A 640 -12.97 16.53 -3.89
N MET A 641 -12.55 17.68 -3.37
CA MET A 641 -13.21 18.95 -3.64
C MET A 641 -13.10 19.37 -5.11
N ALA A 642 -11.94 19.17 -5.74
CA ALA A 642 -11.74 19.46 -7.15
C ALA A 642 -12.58 18.53 -8.03
N TYR A 643 -12.62 17.24 -7.70
CA TYR A 643 -13.44 16.25 -8.39
C TYR A 643 -14.93 16.60 -8.29
N GLY A 644 -15.43 16.81 -7.06
CA GLY A 644 -16.83 17.17 -6.83
C GLY A 644 -17.21 18.52 -7.45
N LEU A 645 -16.32 19.52 -7.42
CA LEU A 645 -16.56 20.81 -8.07
C LEU A 645 -16.59 20.68 -9.60
N ASN A 646 -15.71 19.86 -10.16
CA ASN A 646 -15.70 19.60 -11.60
C ASN A 646 -17.01 18.96 -12.04
N LEU A 647 -17.43 17.90 -11.35
CA LEU A 647 -18.69 17.20 -11.61
C LEU A 647 -19.90 18.13 -11.48
N ALA A 648 -19.94 18.98 -10.46
CA ALA A 648 -21.03 19.94 -10.24
C ALA A 648 -21.16 21.00 -11.35
N LEU A 649 -20.08 21.23 -12.10
CA LEU A 649 -20.02 22.22 -13.17
C LEU A 649 -20.00 21.58 -14.56
N CYS A 650 -20.23 20.26 -14.64
CA CYS A 650 -20.40 19.56 -15.91
C CYS A 650 -21.74 19.91 -16.57
N THR A 651 -21.72 19.97 -17.89
CA THR A 651 -22.92 19.99 -18.72
C THR A 651 -23.65 18.64 -18.65
N PRO A 652 -24.91 18.55 -19.14
CA PRO A 652 -25.57 17.27 -19.33
C PRO A 652 -24.68 16.29 -20.10
N ALA A 653 -24.82 14.99 -19.80
CA ALA A 653 -24.01 13.96 -20.42
C ALA A 653 -24.33 13.84 -21.92
N GLU A 654 -23.28 13.84 -22.73
CA GLU A 654 -23.32 13.54 -24.16
C GLU A 654 -23.03 12.05 -24.34
N HIS A 655 -23.87 11.38 -25.13
CA HIS A 655 -23.80 9.94 -25.34
C HIS A 655 -23.49 9.65 -26.80
N TYR A 656 -22.45 8.87 -27.05
CA TYR A 656 -22.05 8.46 -28.41
C TYR A 656 -21.46 7.03 -28.39
N PRO A 657 -21.53 6.29 -29.52
CA PRO A 657 -21.03 4.92 -29.56
C PRO A 657 -19.52 4.86 -29.26
N ALA A 658 -19.10 3.90 -28.44
CA ALA A 658 -17.72 3.72 -28.04
C ALA A 658 -16.90 3.06 -29.16
N GLU A 659 -15.76 3.66 -29.52
CA GLU A 659 -14.75 3.04 -30.38
C GLU A 659 -13.65 2.43 -29.51
N ILE A 660 -13.69 1.11 -29.33
CA ILE A 660 -12.71 0.37 -28.51
C ILE A 660 -11.46 0.12 -29.35
N VAL A 661 -10.33 0.67 -28.90
CA VAL A 661 -9.03 0.59 -29.59
C VAL A 661 -8.24 -0.63 -29.14
N SER A 662 -8.26 -0.92 -27.84
CA SER A 662 -7.59 -2.06 -27.22
C SER A 662 -8.36 -2.57 -26.00
N GLN A 663 -8.15 -3.86 -25.71
CA GLN A 663 -8.68 -4.55 -24.55
C GLN A 663 -7.48 -5.19 -23.83
N GLU A 664 -7.22 -4.79 -22.60
CA GLU A 664 -6.08 -5.24 -21.82
C GLU A 664 -6.56 -5.82 -20.48
N ILE A 665 -5.92 -6.91 -20.06
CA ILE A 665 -6.11 -7.50 -18.74
C ILE A 665 -4.80 -7.29 -17.99
N GLU A 666 -4.82 -6.40 -17.01
CA GLU A 666 -3.70 -6.19 -16.12
C GLU A 666 -3.84 -7.17 -14.95
N GLN A 667 -2.87 -8.08 -14.81
CA GLN A 667 -2.86 -9.06 -13.72
C GLN A 667 -1.57 -8.92 -12.93
N ASP A 668 -1.68 -8.33 -11.75
CA ASP A 668 -0.59 -8.30 -10.78
C ASP A 668 -0.43 -9.67 -10.12
N GLU A 669 0.82 -10.17 -10.00
CA GLU A 669 1.12 -11.49 -9.42
C GLU A 669 0.64 -11.66 -7.96
N ASP A 670 0.34 -10.54 -7.28
CA ASP A 670 -0.08 -10.48 -5.88
C ASP A 670 -1.59 -10.21 -5.68
N GLU A 671 -2.38 -10.00 -6.75
CA GLU A 671 -3.81 -9.72 -6.66
C GLU A 671 -4.70 -10.90 -7.06
N ASP A 672 -5.76 -11.11 -6.27
CA ASP A 672 -6.70 -12.22 -6.44
C ASP A 672 -7.65 -12.03 -7.64
N SER A 673 -7.73 -10.82 -8.20
CA SER A 673 -8.58 -10.48 -9.36
C SER A 673 -7.82 -9.60 -10.35
N PRO A 674 -7.88 -9.89 -11.66
CA PRO A 674 -7.27 -9.03 -12.66
C PRO A 674 -8.09 -7.75 -12.88
N ASP A 675 -7.41 -6.66 -13.21
CA ASP A 675 -8.01 -5.40 -13.63
C ASP A 675 -8.31 -5.45 -15.13
N TYR A 676 -9.54 -5.09 -15.51
CA TYR A 676 -10.00 -5.12 -16.88
C TYR A 676 -10.01 -3.71 -17.45
N VAL A 677 -9.16 -3.44 -18.43
CA VAL A 677 -8.97 -2.09 -18.98
C VAL A 677 -9.42 -2.06 -20.44
N LEU A 678 -10.25 -1.06 -20.78
CA LEU A 678 -10.67 -0.75 -22.14
C LEU A 678 -10.09 0.60 -22.55
N THR A 679 -9.31 0.62 -23.64
CA THR A 679 -8.86 1.87 -24.24
C THR A 679 -9.91 2.33 -25.26
N VAL A 680 -10.51 3.49 -25.01
CA VAL A 680 -11.58 4.05 -25.83
C VAL A 680 -11.11 5.32 -26.53
N ARG A 681 -11.42 5.42 -27.82
CA ARG A 681 -11.21 6.65 -28.60
C ARG A 681 -12.45 7.55 -28.50
N LEU A 682 -12.24 8.75 -27.99
CA LEU A 682 -13.25 9.80 -27.90
C LEU A 682 -13.44 10.50 -29.26
N GLU A 683 -14.54 11.24 -29.45
CA GLU A 683 -14.86 11.91 -30.72
C GLU A 683 -13.78 12.87 -31.24
N ASP A 684 -12.97 13.45 -30.35
CA ASP A 684 -11.87 14.34 -30.71
C ASP A 684 -10.57 13.60 -31.09
N GLY A 685 -10.61 12.26 -31.10
CA GLY A 685 -9.47 11.38 -31.39
C GLY A 685 -8.56 11.14 -30.20
N THR A 686 -8.90 11.62 -28.99
CA THR A 686 -8.15 11.31 -27.78
C THR A 686 -8.43 9.86 -27.37
N GLU A 687 -7.38 9.09 -27.09
CA GLU A 687 -7.50 7.75 -26.51
C GLU A 687 -7.39 7.84 -24.99
N THR A 688 -8.27 7.15 -24.28
CA THR A 688 -8.29 7.11 -22.81
C THR A 688 -8.53 5.69 -22.33
N ASP A 689 -7.79 5.29 -21.31
CA ASP A 689 -7.97 4.01 -20.64
C ASP A 689 -9.08 4.14 -19.59
N ILE A 690 -9.99 3.18 -19.57
CA ILE A 690 -11.12 3.10 -18.64
C ILE A 690 -11.07 1.72 -18.00
N GLU A 691 -10.93 1.69 -16.68
CA GLU A 691 -11.05 0.46 -15.91
C GLU A 691 -12.54 0.10 -15.80
N VAL A 692 -12.88 -1.14 -16.13
CA VAL A 692 -14.27 -1.59 -16.20
C VAL A 692 -14.46 -2.87 -15.40
N VAL A 693 -15.70 -3.11 -15.00
CA VAL A 693 -16.07 -4.40 -14.41
C VAL A 693 -15.96 -5.52 -15.45
N GLU A 694 -15.63 -6.73 -14.99
CA GLU A 694 -15.50 -7.93 -15.83
C GLU A 694 -16.70 -8.13 -16.78
N GLU A 695 -17.91 -7.84 -16.30
CA GLU A 695 -19.14 -7.96 -17.08
C GLU A 695 -19.14 -7.05 -18.32
N LEU A 696 -18.71 -5.80 -18.16
CA LEU A 696 -18.65 -4.82 -19.24
C LEU A 696 -17.49 -5.12 -20.20
N TYR A 697 -16.38 -5.62 -19.66
CA TYR A 697 -15.26 -6.12 -20.46
C TYR A 697 -15.67 -7.32 -21.34
N GLN A 698 -16.39 -8.29 -20.78
CA GLN A 698 -16.90 -9.43 -21.55
C GLN A 698 -17.88 -8.97 -22.63
N LEU A 699 -18.73 -7.99 -22.35
CA LEU A 699 -19.64 -7.43 -23.35
C LEU A 699 -18.88 -6.74 -24.50
N ALA A 700 -17.83 -5.98 -24.20
CA ALA A 700 -16.92 -5.45 -25.20
C ALA A 700 -16.24 -6.56 -26.02
N TYR A 701 -15.87 -7.68 -25.39
CA TYR A 701 -15.27 -8.83 -26.06
C TYR A 701 -16.24 -9.52 -27.03
N PHE A 702 -17.55 -9.49 -26.74
CA PHE A 702 -18.60 -10.03 -27.62
C PHE A 702 -19.14 -9.01 -28.64
N ASP A 703 -18.40 -7.93 -28.92
CA ASP A 703 -18.79 -6.86 -29.84
C ASP A 703 -20.17 -6.23 -29.51
N ALA A 704 -20.53 -6.15 -28.22
CA ALA A 704 -21.74 -5.45 -27.80
C ALA A 704 -21.59 -3.93 -28.01
N GLU A 705 -22.69 -3.27 -28.40
CA GLU A 705 -22.71 -1.81 -28.59
C GLU A 705 -22.61 -1.08 -27.24
N LEU A 706 -21.39 -0.68 -26.88
CA LEU A 706 -21.12 0.19 -25.74
C LEU A 706 -21.26 1.67 -26.12
N VAL A 707 -21.66 2.48 -25.15
CA VAL A 707 -21.87 3.92 -25.28
C VAL A 707 -20.97 4.64 -24.28
N VAL A 708 -20.27 5.66 -24.76
CA VAL A 708 -19.50 6.60 -23.94
C VAL A 708 -20.46 7.64 -23.38
N CYS A 709 -20.43 7.83 -22.07
CA CYS A 709 -21.10 8.91 -21.36
C CYS A 709 -20.07 10.00 -21.03
N GLU A 710 -20.00 11.05 -21.86
CA GLU A 710 -19.07 12.16 -21.66
C GLU A 710 -19.73 13.34 -20.96
N ARG A 711 -19.06 13.88 -19.94
CA ARG A 711 -19.44 15.08 -19.22
C ARG A 711 -18.31 16.09 -19.26
N LYS A 712 -18.60 17.32 -19.70
CA LYS A 712 -17.60 18.38 -19.83
C LYS A 712 -17.90 19.54 -18.91
N SER A 713 -16.93 19.92 -18.09
CA SER A 713 -17.08 21.08 -17.21
C SER A 713 -16.77 22.40 -17.89
N VAL A 714 -17.19 23.51 -17.26
CA VAL A 714 -16.82 24.87 -17.66
C VAL A 714 -15.30 25.13 -17.64
N PHE A 715 -14.53 24.29 -16.95
CA PHE A 715 -13.06 24.34 -16.96
C PHE A 715 -12.45 23.59 -18.15
N GLY A 716 -13.29 22.98 -19.00
CA GLY A 716 -12.87 22.15 -20.11
C GLY A 716 -12.22 20.84 -19.67
N ILE A 717 -12.59 20.31 -18.50
CA ILE A 717 -12.17 19.01 -17.98
C ILE A 717 -13.29 18.01 -18.29
N ARG A 718 -12.95 16.95 -19.03
CA ARG A 718 -13.88 15.87 -19.36
C ARG A 718 -13.85 14.74 -18.34
N MET A 719 -15.02 14.16 -18.11
CA MET A 719 -15.29 13.01 -17.27
C MET A 719 -16.07 11.98 -18.08
N VAL A 720 -15.61 10.74 -18.14
CA VAL A 720 -16.15 9.70 -19.03
C VAL A 720 -16.49 8.42 -18.25
N ASP A 721 -17.54 7.74 -18.70
CA ASP A 721 -17.98 6.42 -18.22
C ASP A 721 -18.48 5.61 -19.42
N LEU A 722 -18.55 4.28 -19.28
CA LEU A 722 -19.02 3.35 -20.30
C LEU A 722 -20.25 2.59 -19.81
N HIS A 723 -21.29 2.54 -20.64
CA HIS A 723 -22.47 1.72 -20.37
C HIS A 723 -23.08 1.16 -21.65
N LEU A 724 -24.00 0.21 -21.49
CA LEU A 724 -24.75 -0.39 -22.61
C LEU A 724 -25.75 0.62 -23.22
N SER A 725 -26.01 0.47 -24.52
CA SER A 725 -26.95 1.31 -25.28
C SER A 725 -28.40 1.27 -24.77
N ASP A 726 -28.84 0.14 -24.20
CA ASP A 726 -30.20 -0.04 -23.67
C ASP A 726 -30.38 0.43 -22.20
N PHE A 727 -29.32 0.89 -21.52
CA PHE A 727 -29.38 1.31 -20.11
C PHE A 727 -29.68 2.80 -19.90
N GLY A 728 -30.12 3.51 -20.93
CA GLY A 728 -30.41 4.96 -20.93
C GLY A 728 -31.51 5.45 -19.97
N GLU A 729 -32.12 4.59 -19.13
CA GLU A 729 -33.16 5.01 -18.17
C GLU A 729 -32.94 4.59 -16.70
N MET A 730 -31.83 3.96 -16.33
CA MET A 730 -31.58 3.62 -14.92
C MET A 730 -30.67 4.62 -14.18
N GLY A 731 -31.27 5.75 -13.81
CA GLY A 731 -30.98 6.43 -12.54
C GLY A 731 -29.95 7.57 -12.54
N GLU A 732 -30.41 8.80 -12.81
CA GLU A 732 -29.83 10.02 -12.22
C GLU A 732 -29.57 9.89 -10.71
#